data_AF-A0A8J8KLP6-F1
#
_entry.id   AF-A0A8J8KLP6-F1
#
_cell.length_a   1.000
_cell.length_b   1.000
_cell.length_c   1.000
_cell.angle_alpha   90.00
_cell.angle_beta   90.00
_cell.angle_gamma   90.00
#
_symmetry.space_group_name_H-M   'P 1'
#
loop_
_entity.id
_entity.type
_entity.pdbx_description
1 polymer ?
#
loop_
_entity_poly.entity_id
_entity_poly.type
_entity_poly.pdbx_seq_one_letter_code
_entity_poly.pdbx_strand_id
1 'polypeptide(L)'
;MTGQQPAIADGASWLWSKQVGEASQVNAVSGTVSLRQPMIDAQGHQVRVTQSDHFVILHDLFTGRVTSIDLTRMGFSGSLDLGTAEDTAVLLDGATAIVVDRTRGLVRPVDAGSLQAIGDQVRLSGSLVGGAFDKAGRLWLGVPSQGVAIALVVKDRQIAVVRTEAVSTPGHEQALTVLDQGSLVVDRGSDQIAVVGESPTRKITSPVSLAGAVLPARTIGSAVAITLPTEKKIVTIADVAKGGPVATMSLTPAEAQAATTQPAVSFAGKVYIPDQTTGAVRVVTPSGQPAGTIQVGSAQTAVELEVREQHLFINAPDTTTAVMVDEDGKTSKVDKYDPVPETSPTPTQQPLPTTSPQPEQSPTAKPSDKPGTQPTRRPPSPKPSPTVRVEPQRPGPPVPVTALAGDGRVRLSWGRAKAGSAAVEAYTVTWEEGGGGRVQVSGATLQTTITGLTNGTSYRFKVWATNSVGDGPPALSEPVTPAAAAPPATPAAPTAKLETDSDGCYTGAVLVSWPGVQGAADYVVTPLKGGAAGANPPQTVTGTDARFAGLTPGDSFTFTVVARNSAGAASDASPQSNELTVHYPPAAPTNVKGRQISANQYVVTWNAADGHGLPITGYEIRDEDGKKIGETGGTVRTATITSATKLDWVEVVAFNDDGEGPSGYDQVTQPSAPTIAISSTSATESEITVNFTADGDGAAATCTFTAGGKTVSDCSSPAKITGLSADTQYTITAKITTFAGAATDTASQKTDAGSSGSVRATVNCEDSAGNPDPNFCATGVPVYNASNDNGSVVRRVHDGDTFPVVCKVHGENQNAGPYHDNKEGDHWLKLTDGHWISWVWLHFDNGDDVEAIPDC
;
A
#
# COMPACT_ATOMS: atom_id res chain seq x y z
N MET A 1 31.88 -7.09 -15.50
CA MET A 1 32.21 -5.92 -16.34
C MET A 1 33.50 -6.18 -17.09
N THR A 2 33.52 -6.16 -18.43
CA THR A 2 34.76 -6.19 -19.22
C THR A 2 35.09 -4.79 -19.71
N GLY A 3 36.13 -4.19 -19.13
CA GLY A 3 37.15 -3.41 -19.83
C GLY A 3 36.74 -2.13 -20.56
N GLN A 4 36.42 -1.08 -19.82
CA GLN A 4 36.94 0.28 -20.08
C GLN A 4 37.07 0.96 -18.71
N GLN A 5 38.27 1.38 -18.34
CA GLN A 5 38.40 2.36 -17.26
C GLN A 5 37.75 3.66 -17.76
N PRO A 6 36.72 4.19 -17.08
CA PRO A 6 36.35 5.57 -17.29
C PRO A 6 37.56 6.40 -16.86
N ALA A 7 38.05 7.26 -17.75
CA ALA A 7 39.00 8.29 -17.34
C ALA A 7 38.23 9.26 -16.43
N ILE A 8 38.22 8.99 -15.13
CA ILE A 8 37.76 9.91 -14.10
C ILE A 8 38.91 10.91 -13.92
N ALA A 9 39.02 11.83 -14.88
CA ALA A 9 40.05 12.86 -14.87
C ALA A 9 39.68 14.03 -13.95
N ASP A 10 38.40 14.21 -13.61
CA ASP A 10 37.96 15.29 -12.74
C ASP A 10 37.00 14.74 -11.68
N GLY A 11 37.29 15.02 -10.39
CA GLY A 11 36.45 14.71 -9.24
C GLY A 11 35.13 15.49 -9.19
N ALA A 12 34.55 15.77 -10.35
CA ALA A 12 33.36 16.58 -10.57
C ALA A 12 32.43 15.91 -11.60
N SER A 13 32.37 14.58 -11.66
CA SER A 13 31.42 13.83 -12.50
C SER A 13 30.69 12.78 -11.67
N TRP A 14 29.35 12.70 -11.78
CA TRP A 14 28.50 11.73 -11.07
C TRP A 14 27.72 10.84 -12.05
N LEU A 15 27.44 9.60 -11.68
CA LEU A 15 26.58 8.63 -12.37
C LEU A 15 25.14 8.72 -11.84
N TRP A 16 24.17 8.78 -12.74
CA TRP A 16 22.76 9.00 -12.42
C TRP A 16 21.83 7.99 -13.10
N SER A 17 20.90 7.38 -12.36
CA SER A 17 19.91 6.44 -12.89
C SER A 17 18.51 6.80 -12.41
N LYS A 18 17.67 7.32 -13.31
CA LYS A 18 16.24 7.55 -13.02
C LYS A 18 15.38 6.42 -13.55
N GLN A 19 15.69 5.89 -14.73
CA GLN A 19 15.13 4.64 -15.21
C GLN A 19 15.99 3.48 -14.74
N VAL A 20 15.31 2.46 -14.24
CA VAL A 20 15.90 1.16 -13.94
C VAL A 20 16.63 0.65 -15.20
N GLY A 21 17.93 0.37 -15.07
CA GLY A 21 18.74 -0.16 -16.18
C GLY A 21 19.48 0.88 -17.02
N GLU A 22 19.62 2.12 -16.57
CA GLU A 22 20.40 3.17 -17.25
C GLU A 22 21.21 4.00 -16.25
N ALA A 23 22.45 4.39 -16.60
CA ALA A 23 23.22 5.41 -15.89
C ALA A 23 23.70 6.50 -16.85
N SER A 24 23.56 7.75 -16.45
CA SER A 24 24.12 8.92 -17.10
C SER A 24 25.31 9.44 -16.31
N GLN A 25 26.44 9.68 -16.96
CA GLN A 25 27.53 10.48 -16.38
C GLN A 25 27.17 11.96 -16.51
N VAL A 26 27.21 12.69 -15.40
CA VAL A 26 26.79 14.08 -15.26
C VAL A 26 27.95 14.91 -14.71
N ASN A 27 28.31 16.03 -15.32
CA ASN A 27 29.27 16.97 -14.73
C ASN A 27 28.63 17.67 -13.52
N ALA A 28 29.33 17.72 -12.38
CA ALA A 28 28.85 18.24 -11.11
C ALA A 28 28.79 19.78 -11.06
N VAL A 29 29.56 20.47 -11.89
CA VAL A 29 29.59 21.95 -11.92
C VAL A 29 28.52 22.49 -12.87
N SER A 30 28.31 21.82 -13.99
CA SER A 30 27.40 22.28 -15.04
C SER A 30 26.09 21.49 -15.10
N GLY A 31 26.04 20.25 -14.59
CA GLY A 31 24.89 19.35 -14.73
C GLY A 31 24.82 18.64 -16.09
N THR A 32 25.92 18.62 -16.86
CA THR A 32 25.94 18.07 -18.23
C THR A 32 25.96 16.55 -18.27
N VAL A 33 25.00 15.92 -18.96
CA VAL A 33 25.08 14.48 -19.24
C VAL A 33 26.08 14.21 -20.36
N SER A 34 27.31 13.80 -20.03
CA SER A 34 28.38 13.53 -21.00
C SER A 34 28.31 12.13 -21.63
N LEU A 35 27.63 11.17 -20.98
CA LEU A 35 27.50 9.79 -21.44
C LEU A 35 26.24 9.15 -20.85
N ARG A 36 25.44 8.43 -21.66
CA ARG A 36 24.39 7.50 -21.18
C ARG A 36 24.80 6.09 -21.49
N GLN A 37 24.76 5.23 -20.49
CA GLN A 37 25.09 3.82 -20.61
C GLN A 37 23.92 3.00 -20.07
N PRO A 38 23.36 2.08 -20.87
CA PRO A 38 22.49 1.04 -20.33
C PRO A 38 23.23 0.31 -19.22
N MET A 39 22.70 0.39 -18.01
CA MET A 39 23.18 -0.34 -16.83
C MET A 39 22.48 -1.67 -16.81
N ILE A 40 22.87 -2.47 -17.80
CA ILE A 40 22.59 -3.89 -17.83
C ILE A 40 23.83 -4.60 -17.31
N ASP A 41 23.64 -5.56 -16.43
CA ASP A 41 24.73 -6.45 -16.05
C ASP A 41 25.18 -7.29 -17.27
N ALA A 42 26.16 -8.18 -17.08
CA ALA A 42 26.65 -9.01 -18.18
C ALA A 42 25.59 -10.02 -18.71
N GLN A 43 24.46 -10.15 -18.02
CA GLN A 43 23.37 -11.07 -18.26
C GLN A 43 22.11 -10.37 -18.83
N GLY A 44 22.11 -9.03 -18.89
CA GLY A 44 21.00 -8.23 -19.40
C GLY A 44 20.03 -7.73 -18.34
N HIS A 45 20.29 -7.96 -17.05
CA HIS A 45 19.43 -7.50 -15.97
C HIS A 45 19.56 -6.00 -15.74
N GLN A 46 18.45 -5.36 -15.39
CA GLN A 46 18.44 -3.94 -15.16
C GLN A 46 18.98 -3.59 -13.76
N VAL A 47 19.94 -2.67 -13.74
CA VAL A 47 20.56 -2.15 -12.52
C VAL A 47 20.06 -0.73 -12.25
N ARG A 48 19.61 -0.48 -11.03
CA ARG A 48 19.32 0.85 -10.49
C ARG A 48 20.58 1.44 -9.85
N VAL A 49 20.84 2.71 -10.07
CA VAL A 49 22.01 3.41 -9.47
C VAL A 49 21.55 4.50 -8.51
N THR A 50 22.04 4.45 -7.27
CA THR A 50 21.94 5.56 -6.29
C THR A 50 23.34 6.10 -6.04
N GLN A 51 23.53 7.41 -5.97
CA GLN A 51 24.85 8.01 -5.72
C GLN A 51 24.78 9.15 -4.69
N SER A 52 25.84 9.29 -3.90
CA SER A 52 26.23 10.47 -3.12
C SER A 52 27.62 10.98 -3.54
N ASP A 53 28.14 12.02 -2.89
CA ASP A 53 29.48 12.57 -3.15
C ASP A 53 30.62 11.55 -2.97
N HIS A 54 30.40 10.53 -2.13
CA HIS A 54 31.43 9.56 -1.76
C HIS A 54 31.17 8.14 -2.29
N PHE A 55 29.91 7.78 -2.55
CA PHE A 55 29.54 6.40 -2.86
C PHE A 55 28.61 6.30 -4.06
N VAL A 56 28.88 5.31 -4.92
CA VAL A 56 27.93 4.84 -5.94
C VAL A 56 27.42 3.48 -5.52
N ILE A 57 26.10 3.36 -5.42
CA ILE A 57 25.37 2.14 -5.11
C ILE A 57 24.72 1.62 -6.39
N LEU A 58 25.08 0.40 -6.77
CA LEU A 58 24.47 -0.35 -7.87
C LEU A 58 23.56 -1.41 -7.28
N HIS A 59 22.27 -1.35 -7.59
CA HIS A 59 21.26 -2.33 -7.17
C HIS A 59 20.73 -3.06 -8.40
N ASP A 60 21.15 -4.30 -8.58
CA ASP A 60 20.58 -5.21 -9.57
C ASP A 60 19.18 -5.63 -9.12
N LEU A 61 18.16 -5.20 -9.84
CA LEU A 61 16.78 -5.44 -9.44
C LEU A 61 16.31 -6.86 -9.73
N PHE A 62 17.04 -7.60 -10.57
CA PHE A 62 16.72 -8.99 -10.85
C PHE A 62 17.30 -9.91 -9.78
N THR A 63 18.55 -9.69 -9.37
CA THR A 63 19.20 -10.51 -8.35
C THR A 63 19.00 -10.01 -6.93
N GLY A 64 18.58 -8.75 -6.74
CA GLY A 64 18.54 -8.10 -5.42
C GLY A 64 19.91 -7.69 -4.90
N ARG A 65 20.96 -7.87 -5.71
CA ARG A 65 22.33 -7.60 -5.29
C ARG A 65 22.63 -6.11 -5.33
N VAL A 66 23.12 -5.61 -4.21
CA VAL A 66 23.63 -4.25 -4.04
C VAL A 66 25.15 -4.28 -3.98
N THR A 67 25.79 -3.35 -4.68
CA THR A 67 27.25 -3.17 -4.69
C THR A 67 27.56 -1.71 -4.47
N SER A 68 28.54 -1.43 -3.61
CA SER A 68 29.04 -0.08 -3.36
C SER A 68 30.41 0.12 -3.99
N ILE A 69 30.61 1.31 -4.55
CA ILE A 69 31.86 1.80 -5.09
C ILE A 69 32.21 3.09 -4.35
N ASP A 70 33.36 3.08 -3.67
CA ASP A 70 33.92 4.26 -3.02
C ASP A 70 34.63 5.13 -4.06
N LEU A 71 34.10 6.34 -4.26
CA LEU A 71 34.59 7.30 -5.25
C LEU A 71 35.93 7.92 -4.85
N THR A 72 36.28 7.93 -3.57
CA THR A 72 37.56 8.47 -3.08
C THR A 72 38.72 7.52 -3.38
N ARG A 73 38.45 6.21 -3.43
CA ARG A 73 39.44 5.15 -3.66
C ARG A 73 39.31 4.50 -5.05
N MET A 74 38.26 4.84 -5.78
CA MET A 74 37.91 4.25 -7.08
C MET A 74 37.95 2.72 -7.06
N GLY A 75 37.30 2.12 -6.06
CA GLY A 75 37.29 0.67 -5.85
C GLY A 75 35.97 0.17 -5.28
N PHE A 76 35.66 -1.11 -5.54
CA PHE A 76 34.54 -1.78 -4.89
C PHE A 76 34.78 -1.83 -3.39
N SER A 77 33.82 -1.32 -2.64
CA SER A 77 33.95 -1.18 -1.19
C SER A 77 33.08 -2.18 -0.43
N GLY A 78 32.00 -2.70 -1.04
CA GLY A 78 31.08 -3.64 -0.38
C GLY A 78 30.04 -4.26 -1.32
N SER A 79 29.41 -5.35 -0.89
CA SER A 79 28.26 -5.95 -1.57
C SER A 79 27.29 -6.52 -0.54
N LEU A 80 25.99 -6.36 -0.80
CA LEU A 80 24.90 -6.78 0.07
C LEU A 80 23.80 -7.40 -0.79
N ASP A 81 23.32 -8.57 -0.42
CA ASP A 81 22.17 -9.20 -1.07
C ASP A 81 20.90 -8.82 -0.33
N LEU A 82 19.94 -8.22 -1.03
CA LEU A 82 18.63 -7.84 -0.50
C LEU A 82 17.52 -8.84 -0.87
N GLY A 83 17.82 -9.82 -1.73
CA GLY A 83 16.83 -10.67 -2.36
C GLY A 83 15.93 -9.92 -3.34
N THR A 84 15.07 -10.63 -4.05
CA THR A 84 14.27 -10.10 -5.17
C THR A 84 13.01 -9.33 -4.74
N ALA A 85 13.05 -8.61 -3.61
CA ALA A 85 11.89 -7.85 -3.14
C ALA A 85 11.58 -6.68 -4.10
N GLU A 86 10.36 -6.69 -4.65
CA GLU A 86 9.95 -5.85 -5.80
C GLU A 86 10.07 -4.33 -5.56
N ASP A 87 10.01 -3.86 -4.31
CA ASP A 87 10.15 -2.44 -3.97
C ASP A 87 11.16 -2.19 -2.84
N THR A 88 12.42 -2.51 -3.12
CA THR A 88 13.54 -2.19 -2.24
C THR A 88 14.36 -1.02 -2.79
N ALA A 89 14.63 -0.03 -1.93
CA ALA A 89 15.48 1.11 -2.25
C ALA A 89 16.65 1.20 -1.27
N VAL A 90 17.80 1.63 -1.80
CA VAL A 90 18.95 2.04 -0.98
C VAL A 90 19.05 3.55 -1.08
N LEU A 91 18.83 4.23 0.04
CA LEU A 91 18.86 5.68 0.17
C LEU A 91 20.19 6.08 0.83
N LEU A 92 20.82 7.16 0.36
CA LEU A 92 22.10 7.62 0.88
C LEU A 92 21.93 8.93 1.64
N ASP A 93 22.63 9.03 2.77
CA ASP A 93 22.85 10.27 3.53
C ASP A 93 24.30 10.29 4.04
N GLY A 94 25.15 11.06 3.36
CA GLY A 94 26.59 11.08 3.62
C GLY A 94 27.25 9.71 3.49
N ALA A 95 27.82 9.21 4.59
CA ALA A 95 28.46 7.88 4.69
C ALA A 95 27.51 6.77 5.13
N THR A 96 26.25 7.10 5.41
CA THR A 96 25.23 6.14 5.82
C THR A 96 24.35 5.78 4.62
N ALA A 97 24.07 4.50 4.45
CA ALA A 97 23.06 4.02 3.53
C ALA A 97 21.90 3.42 4.34
N ILE A 98 20.67 3.66 3.91
CA ILE A 98 19.47 3.08 4.51
C ILE A 98 18.79 2.22 3.45
N VAL A 99 18.67 0.93 3.75
CA VAL A 99 17.88 0.00 2.94
C VAL A 99 16.44 0.08 3.42
N VAL A 100 15.52 0.37 2.49
CA VAL A 100 14.08 0.44 2.73
C VAL A 100 13.41 -0.62 1.84
N ASP A 101 12.87 -1.67 2.44
CA ASP A 101 11.94 -2.62 1.81
C ASP A 101 10.52 -2.10 2.07
N ARG A 102 9.94 -1.47 1.06
CA ARG A 102 8.61 -0.86 1.18
C ARG A 102 7.49 -1.89 1.22
N THR A 103 7.68 -3.07 0.67
CA THR A 103 6.67 -4.12 0.67
C THR A 103 6.55 -4.76 2.06
N ARG A 104 7.69 -5.01 2.71
CA ARG A 104 7.73 -5.69 4.02
C ARG A 104 7.76 -4.75 5.23
N GLY A 105 7.89 -3.44 4.99
CA GLY A 105 7.99 -2.46 6.07
C GLY A 105 9.34 -2.46 6.78
N LEU A 106 10.42 -2.85 6.11
CA LEU A 106 11.72 -3.02 6.76
C LEU A 106 12.63 -1.84 6.43
N VAL A 107 13.25 -1.28 7.46
CA VAL A 107 14.24 -0.21 7.33
C VAL A 107 15.52 -0.64 8.05
N ARG A 108 16.65 -0.67 7.36
CA ARG A 108 17.94 -1.13 7.91
C ARG A 108 19.05 -0.13 7.60
N PRO A 109 19.81 0.34 8.61
CA PRO A 109 20.97 1.16 8.36
C PRO A 109 22.16 0.26 7.99
N VAL A 110 22.86 0.61 6.93
CA VAL A 110 24.10 -0.03 6.48
C VAL A 110 25.17 1.01 6.23
N ASP A 111 26.43 0.60 6.36
CA ASP A 111 27.57 1.45 6.04
C ASP A 111 27.63 1.63 4.53
N ALA A 112 27.68 2.86 4.02
CA ALA A 112 27.62 3.06 2.57
C ALA A 112 28.84 2.48 1.85
N GLY A 113 30.00 2.39 2.51
CA GLY A 113 31.20 1.79 1.95
C GLY A 113 31.14 0.27 1.88
N SER A 114 31.03 -0.38 3.03
CA SER A 114 31.08 -1.84 3.17
C SER A 114 29.74 -2.55 2.92
N LEU A 115 28.62 -1.82 2.95
CA LEU A 115 27.26 -2.33 2.92
C LEU A 115 26.93 -3.33 4.05
N GLN A 116 27.76 -3.38 5.09
CA GLN A 116 27.47 -4.15 6.28
C GLN A 116 26.43 -3.43 7.14
N ALA A 117 25.55 -4.19 7.79
CA ALA A 117 24.62 -3.65 8.78
C ALA A 117 25.39 -2.93 9.87
N ILE A 118 24.97 -1.71 10.20
CA ILE A 118 25.61 -0.90 11.25
C ILE A 118 24.75 -0.75 12.50
N GLY A 119 23.49 -1.17 12.42
CA GLY A 119 22.56 -1.24 13.53
C GLY A 119 21.41 -2.18 13.22
N ASP A 120 20.46 -2.21 14.13
CA ASP A 120 19.31 -3.11 14.06
C ASP A 120 18.33 -2.66 12.99
N GLN A 121 17.67 -3.63 12.39
CA GLN A 121 16.60 -3.39 11.45
C GLN A 121 15.33 -3.02 12.21
N VAL A 122 14.65 -1.97 11.74
CA VAL A 122 13.33 -1.57 12.23
C VAL A 122 12.28 -2.13 11.31
N ARG A 123 11.30 -2.84 11.89
CA ARG A 123 10.10 -3.29 11.20
C ARG A 123 8.94 -2.37 11.54
N LEU A 124 8.41 -1.74 10.51
CA LEU A 124 7.21 -0.91 10.53
C LEU A 124 6.04 -1.77 10.03
N SER A 125 4.87 -1.61 10.63
CA SER A 125 3.73 -2.48 10.34
C SER A 125 3.21 -2.25 8.92
N GLY A 126 3.29 -3.26 8.06
CA GLY A 126 2.73 -3.20 6.69
C GLY A 126 3.65 -2.50 5.68
N SER A 127 3.08 -2.13 4.53
CA SER A 127 3.83 -1.49 3.45
C SER A 127 4.17 -0.02 3.77
N LEU A 128 5.17 0.52 3.08
CA LEU A 128 5.65 1.89 3.24
C LEU A 128 5.46 2.69 1.96
N VAL A 129 5.32 4.01 2.10
CA VAL A 129 5.31 4.94 0.97
C VAL A 129 6.33 6.06 1.15
N GLY A 130 6.85 6.58 0.05
CA GLY A 130 7.84 7.66 0.06
C GLY A 130 9.28 7.20 0.31
N GLY A 131 10.05 7.97 1.08
CA GLY A 131 11.45 7.68 1.37
C GLY A 131 12.41 8.66 0.71
N ALA A 132 12.52 9.85 1.30
CA ALA A 132 13.56 10.83 0.99
C ALA A 132 13.97 11.61 2.25
N PHE A 133 15.14 12.26 2.19
CA PHE A 133 15.68 13.05 3.28
C PHE A 133 15.27 14.54 3.17
N ASP A 134 14.86 15.13 4.28
CA ASP A 134 14.68 16.59 4.39
C ASP A 134 16.03 17.31 4.58
N LYS A 135 16.05 18.65 4.66
CA LYS A 135 17.32 19.41 4.83
C LYS A 135 18.04 19.10 6.14
N ALA A 136 17.36 18.50 7.12
CA ALA A 136 17.93 18.13 8.41
C ALA A 136 18.45 16.68 8.46
N GLY A 137 18.43 15.95 7.33
CA GLY A 137 18.86 14.56 7.27
C GLY A 137 17.85 13.58 7.88
N ARG A 138 16.57 13.98 8.03
CA ARG A 138 15.52 13.07 8.49
C ARG A 138 14.90 12.35 7.29
N LEU A 139 14.88 11.02 7.34
CA LEU A 139 14.19 10.19 6.37
C LEU A 139 12.70 10.15 6.69
N TRP A 140 11.86 10.62 5.76
CA TRP A 140 10.40 10.60 5.93
C TRP A 140 9.75 9.44 5.17
N LEU A 141 8.88 8.71 5.87
CA LEU A 141 8.14 7.55 5.36
C LEU A 141 6.67 7.64 5.79
N GLY A 142 5.76 7.20 4.93
CA GLY A 142 4.35 6.99 5.28
C GLY A 142 4.12 5.51 5.63
N VAL A 143 3.26 5.26 6.61
CA VAL A 143 2.84 3.93 7.07
C VAL A 143 1.31 3.85 6.92
N PRO A 144 0.80 3.51 5.73
CA PRO A 144 -0.64 3.52 5.42
C PRO A 144 -1.49 2.69 6.37
N SER A 145 -1.00 1.50 6.76
CA SER A 145 -1.69 0.59 7.70
C SER A 145 -2.06 1.25 9.03
N GLN A 146 -1.27 2.23 9.47
CA GLN A 146 -1.44 2.97 10.73
C GLN A 146 -1.95 4.39 10.50
N GLY A 147 -2.00 4.87 9.26
CA GLY A 147 -2.43 6.24 8.94
C GLY A 147 -1.43 7.32 9.37
N VAL A 148 -0.14 6.96 9.55
CA VAL A 148 0.89 7.87 10.09
C VAL A 148 1.99 8.18 9.08
N ALA A 149 2.65 9.32 9.27
CA ALA A 149 3.96 9.63 8.69
C ALA A 149 5.01 9.64 9.81
N ILE A 150 6.16 9.05 9.53
CA ILE A 150 7.27 8.96 10.48
C ILE A 150 8.51 9.66 9.92
N ALA A 151 9.29 10.24 10.84
CA ALA A 151 10.63 10.74 10.55
C ALA A 151 11.66 9.88 11.29
N LEU A 152 12.61 9.35 10.55
CA LEU A 152 13.70 8.53 11.03
C LEU A 152 15.03 9.29 10.92
N VAL A 153 15.93 9.06 11.86
CA VAL A 153 17.34 9.45 11.74
C VAL A 153 18.22 8.25 12.09
N VAL A 154 19.42 8.23 11.55
CA VAL A 154 20.45 7.28 12.01
C VAL A 154 21.32 8.00 13.03
N LYS A 155 21.23 7.59 14.29
CA LYS A 155 22.01 8.14 15.40
C LYS A 155 22.76 7.00 16.07
N ASP A 156 24.06 7.20 16.33
CA ASP A 156 24.91 6.19 16.95
C ASP A 156 24.86 4.83 16.22
N ARG A 157 24.79 4.88 14.88
CA ARG A 157 24.65 3.73 13.96
C ARG A 157 23.31 2.97 14.05
N GLN A 158 22.34 3.47 14.80
CA GLN A 158 21.01 2.86 14.98
C GLN A 158 19.91 3.73 14.37
N ILE A 159 18.80 3.12 13.92
CA ILE A 159 17.62 3.88 13.50
C ILE A 159 16.87 4.37 14.74
N ALA A 160 16.57 5.66 14.79
CA ALA A 160 15.69 6.27 15.77
C ALA A 160 14.49 6.91 15.07
N VAL A 161 13.28 6.53 15.49
CA VAL A 161 12.05 7.26 15.14
C VAL A 161 12.03 8.54 15.96
N VAL A 162 12.28 9.68 15.31
CA VAL A 162 12.29 10.99 15.99
C VAL A 162 10.94 11.68 15.96
N ARG A 163 10.02 11.18 15.11
CA ARG A 163 8.66 11.71 15.02
C ARG A 163 7.70 10.71 14.38
N THR A 164 6.48 10.69 14.89
CA THR A 164 5.33 9.96 14.33
C THR A 164 4.12 10.89 14.38
N GLU A 165 3.44 11.06 13.25
CA GLU A 165 2.33 12.01 13.12
C GLU A 165 1.16 11.35 12.41
N ALA A 166 -0.05 11.49 12.95
CA ALA A 166 -1.26 11.01 12.32
C ALA A 166 -1.63 11.91 11.12
N VAL A 167 -1.61 11.33 9.92
CA VAL A 167 -1.78 12.08 8.66
C VAL A 167 -3.02 11.64 7.88
N SER A 168 -3.46 10.40 8.03
CA SER A 168 -4.64 9.83 7.36
C SER A 168 -5.41 8.89 8.29
N THR A 169 -6.58 8.42 7.84
CA THR A 169 -7.23 7.26 8.48
C THR A 169 -6.35 6.01 8.28
N PRO A 170 -6.21 5.11 9.27
CA PRO A 170 -5.49 3.84 9.10
C PRO A 170 -6.08 2.99 7.97
N GLY A 171 -5.21 2.43 7.13
CA GLY A 171 -5.57 1.62 5.97
C GLY A 171 -5.86 2.40 4.68
N HIS A 172 -5.97 3.73 4.74
CA HIS A 172 -6.12 4.55 3.53
C HIS A 172 -4.83 4.59 2.71
N GLU A 173 -4.97 4.63 1.39
CA GLU A 173 -3.84 4.78 0.48
C GLU A 173 -3.22 6.19 0.61
N GLN A 174 -1.89 6.23 0.83
CA GLN A 174 -1.15 7.47 1.01
C GLN A 174 -0.20 7.74 -0.18
N ALA A 175 0.04 9.01 -0.48
CA ALA A 175 1.18 9.46 -1.29
C ALA A 175 1.97 10.53 -0.52
N LEU A 176 3.30 10.52 -0.61
CA LEU A 176 4.16 11.37 0.21
C LEU A 176 5.21 12.11 -0.63
N THR A 177 5.42 13.39 -0.33
CA THR A 177 6.58 14.17 -0.80
C THR A 177 7.30 14.79 0.39
N VAL A 178 8.64 14.83 0.34
CA VAL A 178 9.45 15.43 1.39
C VAL A 178 9.69 16.90 1.09
N LEU A 179 9.42 17.75 2.09
CA LEU A 179 9.62 19.19 2.02
C LEU A 179 11.03 19.54 2.53
N ASP A 180 11.44 20.80 2.40
CA ASP A 180 12.68 21.27 3.01
C ASP A 180 12.72 21.05 4.52
N GLN A 181 11.58 21.22 5.19
CA GLN A 181 11.38 20.89 6.58
C GLN A 181 10.11 20.04 6.73
N GLY A 182 10.28 18.73 6.82
CA GLY A 182 9.18 17.80 7.06
C GLY A 182 8.63 17.13 5.80
N SER A 183 7.35 16.80 5.77
CA SER A 183 6.70 16.09 4.66
C SER A 183 5.28 16.57 4.41
N LEU A 184 4.80 16.39 3.18
CA LEU A 184 3.39 16.50 2.83
C LEU A 184 2.87 15.12 2.43
N VAL A 185 1.76 14.73 3.03
CA VAL A 185 1.08 13.46 2.79
C VAL A 185 -0.31 13.71 2.23
N VAL A 186 -0.65 12.99 1.17
CA VAL A 186 -1.96 12.96 0.55
C VAL A 186 -2.66 11.68 0.99
N ASP A 187 -3.80 11.82 1.66
CA ASP A 187 -4.76 10.73 1.89
C ASP A 187 -5.69 10.65 0.68
N ARG A 188 -5.47 9.65 -0.18
CA ARG A 188 -6.24 9.47 -1.41
C ARG A 188 -7.66 8.97 -1.14
N GLY A 189 -7.95 8.44 0.04
CA GLY A 189 -9.26 7.90 0.42
C GLY A 189 -10.20 8.94 1.02
N SER A 190 -9.67 10.04 1.57
CA SER A 190 -10.47 11.11 2.19
C SER A 190 -10.30 12.50 1.57
N ASP A 191 -9.55 12.60 0.47
CA ASP A 191 -9.22 13.85 -0.22
C ASP A 191 -8.58 14.91 0.71
N GLN A 192 -7.87 14.44 1.74
CA GLN A 192 -7.16 15.26 2.71
C GLN A 192 -5.67 15.33 2.40
N ILE A 193 -5.08 16.49 2.69
CA ILE A 193 -3.64 16.74 2.58
C ILE A 193 -3.13 17.11 3.98
N ALA A 194 -2.22 16.32 4.52
CA ALA A 194 -1.57 16.57 5.79
C ALA A 194 -0.16 17.15 5.54
N VAL A 195 0.09 18.35 6.07
CA VAL A 195 1.40 18.99 6.08
C VAL A 195 2.03 18.78 7.44
N VAL A 196 3.13 18.04 7.47
CA VAL A 196 3.92 17.74 8.66
C VAL A 196 5.19 18.59 8.60
N GLY A 197 5.22 19.73 9.29
CA GLY A 197 6.38 20.62 9.45
C GLY A 197 6.80 20.72 10.92
N GLU A 198 7.63 21.67 11.35
CA GLU A 198 8.03 21.82 12.78
C GLU A 198 6.85 22.18 13.73
N SER A 199 5.79 22.73 13.17
CA SER A 199 4.52 23.04 13.85
C SER A 199 3.58 21.81 13.89
N PRO A 200 2.47 21.86 14.63
CA PRO A 200 1.45 20.80 14.61
C PRO A 200 1.01 20.47 13.19
N THR A 201 0.75 19.19 12.93
CA THR A 201 0.29 18.70 11.63
C THR A 201 -0.96 19.46 11.18
N ARG A 202 -0.90 20.03 9.98
CA ARG A 202 -2.01 20.79 9.40
C ARG A 202 -2.71 19.98 8.34
N LYS A 203 -4.03 19.86 8.45
CA LYS A 203 -4.88 19.24 7.43
C LYS A 203 -5.48 20.29 6.50
N ILE A 204 -5.49 19.99 5.21
CA ILE A 204 -6.04 20.83 4.13
C ILE A 204 -6.95 19.93 3.30
N THR A 205 -8.22 20.32 3.13
CA THR A 205 -9.15 19.62 2.25
C THR A 205 -8.88 20.02 0.80
N SER A 206 -8.69 19.04 -0.08
CA SER A 206 -8.57 19.30 -1.52
C SER A 206 -9.93 19.69 -2.12
N PRO A 207 -9.97 20.65 -3.07
CA PRO A 207 -11.19 21.03 -3.77
C PRO A 207 -11.64 20.01 -4.84
N VAL A 208 -10.83 18.97 -5.10
CA VAL A 208 -11.07 17.89 -6.07
C VAL A 208 -10.60 16.57 -5.48
N SER A 209 -11.08 15.45 -6.04
CA SER A 209 -10.61 14.14 -5.58
C SER A 209 -9.10 13.97 -5.78
N LEU A 210 -8.45 13.35 -4.80
CA LEU A 210 -7.03 13.04 -4.79
C LEU A 210 -6.75 11.57 -5.17
N ALA A 211 -7.76 10.83 -5.63
CA ALA A 211 -7.58 9.47 -6.12
C ALA A 211 -6.49 9.42 -7.21
N GLY A 212 -5.50 8.53 -7.03
CA GLY A 212 -4.38 8.39 -7.97
C GLY A 212 -3.39 9.56 -8.00
N ALA A 213 -3.37 10.43 -6.98
CA ALA A 213 -2.42 11.55 -6.90
C ALA A 213 -0.96 11.10 -6.95
N VAL A 214 -0.18 11.73 -7.85
CA VAL A 214 1.26 11.48 -8.02
C VAL A 214 2.05 12.70 -7.58
N LEU A 215 3.14 12.44 -6.85
CA LEU A 215 4.00 13.45 -6.22
C LEU A 215 5.47 13.15 -6.56
N PRO A 216 6.32 14.20 -6.71
CA PRO A 216 7.76 13.98 -6.71
C PRO A 216 8.24 13.52 -5.32
N ALA A 217 9.35 12.77 -5.26
CA ALA A 217 9.91 12.31 -4.00
C ALA A 217 10.28 13.46 -3.05
N ARG A 218 10.75 14.58 -3.61
CA ARG A 218 11.15 15.79 -2.88
C ARG A 218 10.61 17.04 -3.56
N THR A 219 10.21 18.02 -2.76
CA THR A 219 9.76 19.34 -3.20
C THR A 219 10.54 20.41 -2.43
N ILE A 220 11.09 21.40 -3.15
CA ILE A 220 11.87 22.51 -2.56
C ILE A 220 11.11 23.83 -2.73
N GLY A 221 11.18 24.66 -1.69
CA GLY A 221 10.53 25.97 -1.65
C GLY A 221 9.15 25.94 -0.99
N SER A 222 8.45 27.08 -1.07
CA SER A 222 7.18 27.27 -0.35
C SER A 222 5.98 26.65 -1.03
N ALA A 223 6.05 26.34 -2.34
CA ALA A 223 4.92 25.83 -3.10
C ALA A 223 5.01 24.30 -3.29
N VAL A 224 3.85 23.64 -3.33
CA VAL A 224 3.74 22.21 -3.68
C VAL A 224 2.71 22.03 -4.78
N ALA A 225 3.00 21.11 -5.70
CA ALA A 225 2.11 20.68 -6.77
C ALA A 225 1.81 19.19 -6.62
N ILE A 226 0.53 18.86 -6.57
CA ILE A 226 -0.02 17.50 -6.51
C ILE A 226 -0.63 17.23 -7.88
N THR A 227 -0.07 16.26 -8.61
CA THR A 227 -0.50 15.97 -9.98
C THR A 227 -1.56 14.89 -9.97
N LEU A 228 -2.66 15.10 -10.69
CA LEU A 228 -3.78 14.16 -10.81
C LEU A 228 -3.93 13.77 -12.30
N PRO A 229 -3.22 12.72 -12.77
CA PRO A 229 -3.22 12.33 -14.17
C PRO A 229 -4.62 11.98 -14.69
N THR A 230 -5.38 11.18 -13.94
CA THR A 230 -6.72 10.72 -14.31
C THR A 230 -7.72 11.88 -14.40
N GLU A 231 -7.67 12.79 -13.44
CA GLU A 231 -8.53 13.99 -13.39
C GLU A 231 -8.06 15.11 -14.34
N LYS A 232 -6.87 14.96 -14.96
CA LYS A 232 -6.21 15.97 -15.81
C LYS A 232 -6.07 17.31 -15.09
N LYS A 233 -5.69 17.27 -13.82
CA LYS A 233 -5.55 18.45 -12.96
C LYS A 233 -4.25 18.47 -12.19
N ILE A 234 -3.83 19.65 -11.76
CA ILE A 234 -2.84 19.85 -10.70
C ILE A 234 -3.51 20.64 -9.58
N VAL A 235 -3.40 20.14 -8.35
CA VAL A 235 -3.71 20.88 -7.14
C VAL A 235 -2.43 21.52 -6.64
N THR A 236 -2.46 22.80 -6.29
CA THR A 236 -1.28 23.53 -5.79
C THR A 236 -1.56 24.19 -4.47
N ILE A 237 -0.51 24.29 -3.65
CA ILE A 237 -0.52 25.02 -2.38
C ILE A 237 0.61 26.05 -2.48
N ALA A 238 0.29 27.34 -2.47
CA ALA A 238 1.27 28.39 -2.76
C ALA A 238 2.32 28.63 -1.65
N ASP A 239 1.92 28.43 -0.39
CA ASP A 239 2.79 28.51 0.78
C ASP A 239 2.41 27.37 1.73
N VAL A 240 3.02 26.20 1.55
CA VAL A 240 2.68 24.97 2.28
C VAL A 240 2.89 25.13 3.79
N ALA A 241 3.94 25.86 4.20
CA ALA A 241 4.25 26.11 5.61
C ALA A 241 3.17 26.96 6.30
N LYS A 242 2.62 27.95 5.59
CA LYS A 242 1.51 28.79 6.08
C LYS A 242 0.14 28.28 5.63
N GLY A 243 0.08 27.10 5.01
CA GLY A 243 -1.08 26.56 4.26
C GLY A 243 -1.83 27.66 3.52
N GLY A 244 -1.09 28.35 2.66
CA GLY A 244 -1.57 29.35 1.74
C GLY A 244 -2.65 28.82 0.79
N PRO A 245 -3.14 29.67 -0.12
CA PRO A 245 -4.29 29.36 -0.95
C PRO A 245 -4.07 28.08 -1.76
N VAL A 246 -5.11 27.24 -1.79
CA VAL A 246 -5.18 26.05 -2.62
C VAL A 246 -5.81 26.42 -3.96
N ALA A 247 -5.12 26.12 -5.05
CA ALA A 247 -5.60 26.38 -6.41
C ALA A 247 -5.60 25.10 -7.24
N THR A 248 -6.45 25.07 -8.27
CA THR A 248 -6.46 23.99 -9.26
C THR A 248 -6.18 24.54 -10.64
N MET A 249 -5.46 23.79 -11.45
CA MET A 249 -5.22 24.09 -12.86
C MET A 249 -5.37 22.83 -13.71
N SER A 250 -5.72 23.03 -14.98
CA SER A 250 -5.92 21.93 -15.92
C SER A 250 -4.60 21.51 -16.58
N LEU A 251 -4.51 20.20 -16.84
CA LEU A 251 -3.51 19.59 -17.71
C LEU A 251 -4.12 19.38 -19.10
N THR A 252 -3.30 19.53 -20.14
CA THR A 252 -3.64 19.00 -21.46
C THR A 252 -3.63 17.46 -21.43
N PRO A 253 -4.29 16.77 -22.38
CA PRO A 253 -4.23 15.31 -22.45
C PRO A 253 -2.80 14.74 -22.54
N ALA A 254 -1.90 15.45 -23.22
CA ALA A 254 -0.50 15.08 -23.34
C ALA A 254 0.25 15.20 -22.01
N GLU A 255 0.08 16.32 -21.31
CA GLU A 255 0.67 16.54 -19.97
C GLU A 255 0.12 15.52 -18.96
N ALA A 256 -1.18 15.19 -19.03
CA ALA A 256 -1.78 14.18 -18.16
C ALA A 256 -1.23 12.78 -18.40
N GLN A 257 -0.99 12.39 -19.66
CA GLN A 257 -0.34 11.12 -19.98
C GLN A 257 1.10 11.08 -19.47
N ALA A 258 1.86 12.15 -19.67
CA ALA A 258 3.23 12.29 -19.19
C ALA A 258 3.34 12.22 -17.66
N ALA A 259 2.36 12.82 -16.96
CA ALA A 259 2.30 12.89 -15.51
C ALA A 259 2.26 11.53 -14.79
N THR A 260 1.90 10.45 -15.50
CA THR A 260 1.94 9.08 -14.95
C THR A 260 3.36 8.61 -14.62
N THR A 261 4.37 9.15 -15.32
CA THR A 261 5.79 8.79 -15.14
C THR A 261 6.63 9.99 -14.70
N GLN A 262 6.18 11.21 -14.97
CA GLN A 262 6.87 12.45 -14.60
C GLN A 262 5.86 13.50 -14.08
N PRO A 263 5.60 13.56 -12.75
CA PRO A 263 4.68 14.54 -12.20
C PRO A 263 5.22 15.98 -12.32
N ALA A 264 4.32 16.96 -12.18
CA ALA A 264 4.72 18.36 -12.08
C ALA A 264 5.56 18.59 -10.81
N VAL A 265 6.57 19.45 -10.92
CA VAL A 265 7.51 19.74 -9.84
C VAL A 265 7.35 21.19 -9.40
N SER A 266 7.28 21.43 -8.10
CA SER A 266 7.39 22.78 -7.55
C SER A 266 8.82 23.08 -7.14
N PHE A 267 9.32 24.24 -7.55
CA PHE A 267 10.68 24.68 -7.27
C PHE A 267 10.77 26.21 -7.35
N ALA A 268 11.56 26.85 -6.49
CA ALA A 268 11.74 28.31 -6.48
C ALA A 268 10.41 29.12 -6.57
N GLY A 269 9.35 28.65 -5.91
CA GLY A 269 8.04 29.29 -5.90
C GLY A 269 7.22 29.19 -7.19
N LYS A 270 7.64 28.37 -8.17
CA LYS A 270 6.94 28.12 -9.44
C LYS A 270 6.62 26.63 -9.59
N VAL A 271 5.72 26.30 -10.52
CA VAL A 271 5.37 24.94 -10.90
C VAL A 271 5.83 24.68 -12.33
N TYR A 272 6.54 23.57 -12.51
CA TYR A 272 7.15 23.14 -13.76
C TYR A 272 6.44 21.89 -14.25
N ILE A 273 5.82 21.99 -15.42
CA ILE A 273 4.94 20.96 -15.99
C ILE A 273 5.58 20.45 -17.29
N PRO A 274 6.01 19.18 -17.35
CA PRO A 274 6.61 18.62 -18.56
C PRO A 274 5.57 18.39 -19.65
N ASP A 275 5.91 18.75 -20.88
CA ASP A 275 5.15 18.42 -22.08
C ASP A 275 6.01 17.59 -23.05
N GLN A 276 5.72 16.30 -23.07
CA GLN A 276 6.42 15.31 -23.89
C GLN A 276 6.15 15.50 -25.40
N THR A 277 5.04 16.14 -25.76
CA THR A 277 4.70 16.33 -27.18
C THR A 277 5.52 17.42 -27.82
N THR A 278 5.90 18.44 -27.05
CA THR A 278 6.66 19.60 -27.54
C THR A 278 8.12 19.57 -27.12
N GLY A 279 8.52 18.72 -26.15
CA GLY A 279 9.87 18.72 -25.60
C GLY A 279 10.14 19.96 -24.73
N ALA A 280 9.08 20.56 -24.19
CA ALA A 280 9.11 21.80 -23.41
C ALA A 280 8.69 21.56 -21.97
N VAL A 281 9.03 22.51 -21.09
CA VAL A 281 8.48 22.60 -19.74
C VAL A 281 7.71 23.90 -19.63
N ARG A 282 6.42 23.79 -19.35
CA ARG A 282 5.55 24.92 -19.06
C ARG A 282 5.78 25.36 -17.61
N VAL A 283 6.09 26.63 -17.41
CA VAL A 283 6.34 27.22 -16.10
C VAL A 283 5.17 28.12 -15.73
N VAL A 284 4.57 27.87 -14.58
CA VAL A 284 3.43 28.64 -14.07
C VAL A 284 3.62 29.04 -12.61
N THR A 285 2.92 30.07 -12.18
CA THR A 285 2.78 30.38 -10.75
C THR A 285 1.91 29.32 -10.07
N PRO A 286 1.94 29.20 -8.73
CA PRO A 286 1.00 28.33 -8.01
C PRO A 286 -0.47 28.67 -8.28
N SER A 287 -0.80 29.94 -8.58
CA SER A 287 -2.15 30.35 -8.99
C SER A 287 -2.52 29.96 -10.44
N GLY A 288 -1.63 29.27 -11.16
CA GLY A 288 -1.83 28.82 -12.54
C GLY A 288 -1.55 29.88 -13.60
N GLN A 289 -0.97 31.04 -13.24
CA GLN A 289 -0.64 32.09 -14.21
C GLN A 289 0.63 31.71 -14.99
N PRO A 290 0.67 31.90 -16.33
CA PRO A 290 1.87 31.65 -17.12
C PRO A 290 3.06 32.47 -16.63
N ALA A 291 4.18 31.79 -16.35
CA ALA A 291 5.44 32.41 -15.92
C ALA A 291 6.57 32.22 -16.95
N GLY A 292 6.41 31.31 -17.91
CA GLY A 292 7.34 31.11 -19.01
C GLY A 292 7.27 29.69 -19.59
N THR A 293 8.12 29.42 -20.56
CA THR A 293 8.33 28.09 -21.14
C THR A 293 9.83 27.85 -21.28
N ILE A 294 10.29 26.67 -20.90
CA ILE A 294 11.68 26.24 -21.04
C ILE A 294 11.74 25.18 -22.12
N GLN A 295 12.40 25.48 -23.23
CA GLN A 295 12.60 24.53 -24.32
C GLN A 295 13.90 23.75 -24.09
N VAL A 296 13.80 22.42 -24.00
CA VAL A 296 14.95 21.53 -23.80
C VAL A 296 15.12 20.49 -24.89
N GLY A 297 14.07 20.15 -25.63
CA GLY A 297 14.12 19.26 -26.79
C GLY A 297 13.17 19.61 -27.91
N SER A 298 13.09 18.73 -28.91
CA SER A 298 12.14 18.81 -30.01
C SER A 298 10.84 18.08 -29.68
N ALA A 299 9.84 18.19 -30.55
CA ALA A 299 8.61 17.43 -30.42
C ALA A 299 8.89 15.93 -30.25
N GLN A 300 8.13 15.24 -29.38
CA GLN A 300 8.30 13.83 -29.00
C GLN A 300 9.57 13.50 -28.19
N THR A 301 10.30 14.49 -27.68
CA THR A 301 11.45 14.22 -26.80
C THR A 301 10.98 14.01 -25.37
N ALA A 302 11.49 12.96 -24.72
CA ALA A 302 11.27 12.75 -23.30
C ALA A 302 11.80 13.95 -22.49
N VAL A 303 11.00 14.53 -21.59
CA VAL A 303 11.41 15.62 -20.69
C VAL A 303 11.35 15.13 -19.25
N GLU A 304 12.44 15.36 -18.52
CA GLU A 304 12.70 14.83 -17.20
C GLU A 304 12.98 15.97 -16.23
N LEU A 305 12.29 15.98 -15.09
CA LEU A 305 12.46 16.98 -14.03
C LEU A 305 12.92 16.28 -12.76
N GLU A 306 13.96 16.79 -12.13
CA GLU A 306 14.43 16.27 -10.84
C GLU A 306 14.97 17.38 -9.95
N VAL A 307 14.68 17.29 -8.66
CA VAL A 307 15.16 18.23 -7.66
C VAL A 307 16.30 17.57 -6.88
N ARG A 308 17.50 18.14 -6.97
CA ARG A 308 18.72 17.67 -6.30
C ARG A 308 19.57 18.83 -5.85
N GLU A 309 20.21 18.72 -4.69
CA GLU A 309 21.20 19.70 -4.20
C GLU A 309 20.75 21.15 -4.39
N GLN A 310 19.50 21.47 -4.05
CA GLN A 310 18.93 22.82 -4.17
C GLN A 310 18.83 23.37 -5.60
N HIS A 311 18.81 22.49 -6.60
CA HIS A 311 18.59 22.83 -8.01
C HIS A 311 17.47 21.97 -8.59
N LEU A 312 16.75 22.54 -9.56
CA LEU A 312 15.87 21.77 -10.45
C LEU A 312 16.58 21.55 -11.78
N PHE A 313 16.83 20.28 -12.08
CA PHE A 313 17.40 19.85 -13.35
C PHE A 313 16.27 19.49 -14.31
N ILE A 314 16.31 20.11 -15.50
CA ILE A 314 15.39 19.86 -16.60
C ILE A 314 16.20 19.29 -17.76
N ASN A 315 15.97 18.03 -18.06
CA ASN A 315 16.76 17.28 -19.03
C ASN A 315 15.86 16.72 -20.14
N ALA A 316 16.39 16.71 -21.35
CA ALA A 316 15.82 16.00 -22.48
C ALA A 316 16.88 15.02 -23.01
N PRO A 317 16.73 13.70 -22.81
CA PRO A 317 17.80 12.72 -23.03
C PRO A 317 18.55 12.83 -24.35
N ASP A 318 17.80 13.00 -25.45
CA ASP A 318 18.32 12.91 -26.81
C ASP A 318 18.89 14.22 -27.35
N THR A 319 19.11 15.21 -26.48
CA THR A 319 19.54 16.56 -26.88
C THR A 319 20.94 16.86 -26.38
N THR A 320 21.60 17.87 -26.96
CA THR A 320 22.92 18.33 -26.50
C THR A 320 22.83 19.38 -25.41
N THR A 321 21.63 19.78 -24.95
CA THR A 321 21.49 20.83 -23.95
C THR A 321 20.55 20.43 -22.81
N ALA A 322 20.88 20.84 -21.59
CA ALA A 322 20.01 20.74 -20.42
C ALA A 322 19.78 22.13 -19.84
N VAL A 323 18.81 22.25 -18.94
CA VAL A 323 18.56 23.48 -18.20
C VAL A 323 18.59 23.18 -16.71
N MET A 324 19.36 23.96 -15.98
CA MET A 324 19.38 23.97 -14.53
C MET A 324 18.67 25.22 -14.04
N VAL A 325 17.87 25.08 -12.99
CA VAL A 325 17.21 26.18 -12.29
C VAL A 325 17.75 26.24 -10.86
N ASP A 326 18.21 27.41 -10.44
CA ASP A 326 18.68 27.67 -9.06
C ASP A 326 17.54 28.07 -8.11
N GLU A 327 17.81 28.16 -6.81
CA GLU A 327 16.79 28.49 -5.79
C GLU A 327 16.08 29.84 -6.02
N ASP A 328 16.72 30.77 -6.76
CA ASP A 328 16.14 32.06 -7.15
C ASP A 328 15.25 31.96 -8.41
N GLY A 329 15.18 30.78 -9.02
CA GLY A 329 14.37 30.49 -10.21
C GLY A 329 15.02 30.96 -11.51
N LYS A 330 16.32 31.28 -11.51
CA LYS A 330 17.09 31.67 -12.68
C LYS A 330 17.54 30.43 -13.43
N THR A 331 17.45 30.50 -14.75
CA THR A 331 17.77 29.38 -15.64
C THR A 331 19.17 29.51 -16.21
N SER A 332 19.90 28.40 -16.23
CA SER A 332 21.22 28.27 -16.84
C SER A 332 21.13 27.22 -17.94
N LYS A 333 21.45 27.60 -19.18
CA LYS A 333 21.61 26.62 -20.26
C LYS A 333 22.93 25.91 -20.10
N VAL A 334 22.90 24.61 -20.32
CA VAL A 334 24.04 23.74 -20.11
C VAL A 334 24.27 22.94 -21.40
N ASP A 335 25.42 23.12 -22.05
CA ASP A 335 25.82 22.29 -23.19
C ASP A 335 26.44 20.99 -22.67
N LYS A 336 25.80 19.86 -22.97
CA LYS A 336 26.12 18.55 -22.44
C LYS A 336 27.53 18.05 -22.79
N TYR A 337 28.16 18.61 -23.83
CA TYR A 337 29.38 18.06 -24.44
C TYR A 337 30.53 19.06 -24.59
N ASP A 338 30.44 20.27 -24.05
CA ASP A 338 31.49 21.29 -24.17
C ASP A 338 32.56 21.13 -23.05
N PRO A 339 33.87 21.08 -23.35
CA PRO A 339 34.91 21.07 -22.33
C PRO A 339 34.98 22.42 -21.59
N VAL A 340 35.13 22.37 -20.26
CA VAL A 340 35.22 23.57 -19.40
C VAL A 340 36.41 24.45 -19.83
N PRO A 341 36.25 25.79 -19.95
CA PRO A 341 37.36 26.70 -20.24
C PRO A 341 38.38 26.78 -19.08
N GLU A 342 39.66 26.83 -19.43
CA GLU A 342 40.84 26.89 -18.55
C GLU A 342 40.94 28.17 -17.69
N THR A 343 40.00 28.43 -16.76
CA THR A 343 40.09 29.60 -15.87
C THR A 343 39.76 29.32 -14.41
N SER A 344 40.32 28.24 -13.82
CA SER A 344 40.43 28.12 -12.36
C SER A 344 41.79 27.54 -11.96
N PRO A 345 42.39 28.01 -10.85
CA PRO A 345 43.83 27.92 -10.62
C PRO A 345 44.28 26.50 -10.31
N THR A 346 45.37 26.09 -10.96
CA THR A 346 46.04 24.80 -10.74
C THR A 346 46.46 24.65 -9.27
N PRO A 347 46.04 23.57 -8.56
CA PRO A 347 46.57 23.25 -7.24
C PRO A 347 48.06 22.91 -7.38
N THR A 348 48.91 23.59 -6.63
CA THR A 348 50.35 23.32 -6.59
C THR A 348 50.58 21.93 -6.01
N GLN A 349 51.08 20.99 -6.82
CA GLN A 349 51.48 19.68 -6.31
C GLN A 349 52.68 19.82 -5.36
N GLN A 350 52.48 19.44 -4.10
CA GLN A 350 53.54 19.20 -3.14
C GLN A 350 54.15 17.82 -3.44
N PRO A 351 55.45 17.68 -3.70
CA PRO A 351 56.04 16.37 -4.00
C PRO A 351 56.08 15.49 -2.74
N LEU A 352 55.55 14.26 -2.86
CA LEU A 352 55.68 13.22 -1.83
C LEU A 352 57.15 12.70 -1.74
N PRO A 353 57.61 12.24 -0.56
CA PRO A 353 58.99 11.84 -0.34
C PRO A 353 59.29 10.49 -1.01
N THR A 354 60.34 10.43 -1.81
CA THR A 354 60.87 9.18 -2.37
C THR A 354 61.95 8.60 -1.46
N THR A 355 61.77 7.36 -1.01
CA THR A 355 62.86 6.53 -0.47
C THR A 355 62.84 5.16 -1.12
N SER A 356 63.82 4.89 -1.98
CA SER A 356 64.51 3.61 -2.07
C SER A 356 65.82 3.73 -2.85
N PRO A 357 66.83 2.91 -2.54
CA PRO A 357 68.23 3.25 -2.71
C PRO A 357 68.80 2.95 -4.10
N GLN A 358 69.78 3.78 -4.46
CA GLN A 358 70.68 3.66 -5.61
C GLN A 358 71.74 2.58 -5.40
N PRO A 359 72.37 2.07 -6.48
CA PRO A 359 73.83 2.16 -6.60
C PRO A 359 74.22 2.79 -7.96
N GLU A 360 74.96 3.92 -7.98
CA GLU A 360 76.42 4.01 -8.21
C GLU A 360 76.85 3.62 -9.64
N GLN A 361 77.63 4.35 -10.45
CA GLN A 361 78.24 5.69 -10.48
C GLN A 361 78.59 6.00 -11.97
N SER A 362 78.77 7.29 -12.29
CA SER A 362 79.34 7.90 -13.53
C SER A 362 80.86 7.56 -13.72
N PRO A 363 81.67 8.09 -14.69
CA PRO A 363 81.49 9.33 -15.49
C PRO A 363 82.14 9.48 -16.91
N THR A 364 81.83 10.62 -17.57
CA THR A 364 82.70 11.49 -18.45
C THR A 364 83.19 10.97 -19.82
N ALA A 365 83.50 11.76 -20.88
CA ALA A 365 83.54 13.19 -21.18
C ALA A 365 83.62 13.42 -22.73
N LYS A 366 83.38 14.68 -23.15
CA LYS A 366 83.59 15.27 -24.51
C LYS A 366 85.09 15.51 -24.79
N PRO A 367 85.53 15.76 -26.05
CA PRO A 367 85.82 17.15 -26.44
C PRO A 367 85.50 17.53 -27.91
N SER A 368 85.49 18.84 -28.16
CA SER A 368 85.28 19.57 -29.43
C SER A 368 86.57 19.76 -30.22
N ASP A 369 86.47 20.10 -31.52
CA ASP A 369 87.31 21.14 -32.14
C ASP A 369 86.71 21.75 -33.44
N LYS A 370 87.03 23.02 -33.67
CA LYS A 370 86.67 23.98 -34.75
C LYS A 370 88.02 24.53 -35.30
N PRO A 371 88.17 25.16 -36.49
CA PRO A 371 87.96 26.64 -36.56
C PRO A 371 87.77 27.33 -37.95
N GLY A 372 87.20 28.56 -37.91
CA GLY A 372 87.51 29.74 -38.76
C GLY A 372 86.73 29.91 -40.07
N THR A 373 86.26 31.08 -40.55
CA THR A 373 86.58 32.52 -40.31
C THR A 373 85.44 33.45 -40.81
N GLN A 374 85.28 34.63 -40.18
CA GLN A 374 84.44 35.82 -40.53
C GLN A 374 85.02 36.61 -41.75
N PRO A 375 84.45 37.69 -42.36
CA PRO A 375 83.35 38.58 -41.89
C PRO A 375 82.36 39.25 -42.90
N THR A 376 81.28 39.83 -42.32
CA THR A 376 80.53 41.07 -42.66
C THR A 376 79.70 41.22 -43.95
N ARG A 377 78.35 41.25 -43.81
CA ARG A 377 77.44 42.42 -44.07
C ARG A 377 75.96 42.03 -43.97
N ARG A 378 75.12 42.91 -43.41
CA ARG A 378 73.64 42.89 -43.37
C ARG A 378 73.12 44.15 -44.09
N PRO A 379 71.86 44.28 -44.60
CA PRO A 379 70.82 43.33 -45.06
C PRO A 379 70.41 43.56 -46.56
N PRO A 380 69.51 42.76 -47.17
CA PRO A 380 68.06 43.09 -47.15
C PRO A 380 67.10 41.89 -47.00
N SER A 381 65.83 42.23 -46.84
CA SER A 381 64.58 41.51 -46.53
C SER A 381 64.31 40.12 -47.15
N PRO A 382 63.43 39.31 -46.50
CA PRO A 382 63.23 37.89 -46.84
C PRO A 382 62.44 37.67 -48.14
N LYS A 383 62.96 36.75 -48.95
CA LYS A 383 62.30 36.08 -50.08
C LYS A 383 61.24 35.09 -49.53
N PRO A 384 60.08 34.91 -50.18
CA PRO A 384 59.01 34.04 -49.67
C PRO A 384 59.45 32.57 -49.62
N SER A 385 59.12 31.91 -48.50
CA SER A 385 59.29 30.47 -48.30
C SER A 385 58.35 29.65 -49.20
N PRO A 386 58.76 28.46 -49.67
CA PRO A 386 57.94 27.60 -50.50
C PRO A 386 56.79 26.96 -49.71
N THR A 387 55.59 26.99 -50.28
CA THR A 387 54.40 26.29 -49.80
C THR A 387 54.59 24.76 -49.95
N VAL A 388 54.58 24.02 -48.84
CA VAL A 388 54.57 22.55 -48.84
C VAL A 388 53.19 22.07 -49.31
N ARG A 389 53.14 21.36 -50.43
CA ARG A 389 51.95 20.63 -50.88
C ARG A 389 51.83 19.35 -50.04
N VAL A 390 50.82 19.26 -49.17
CA VAL A 390 50.50 18.02 -48.44
C VAL A 390 49.84 17.05 -49.41
N GLU A 391 50.46 15.89 -49.62
CA GLU A 391 49.91 14.82 -50.47
C GLU A 391 48.73 14.13 -49.73
N PRO A 392 47.62 13.78 -50.41
CA PRO A 392 46.50 13.08 -49.78
C PRO A 392 46.96 11.76 -49.17
N GLN A 393 46.69 11.55 -47.88
CA GLN A 393 47.18 10.40 -47.12
C GLN A 393 46.03 9.48 -46.69
N ARG A 394 46.12 8.21 -47.11
CA ARG A 394 45.21 7.13 -46.67
C ARG A 394 45.41 6.80 -45.17
N PRO A 395 44.45 6.11 -44.52
CA PRO A 395 44.59 5.75 -43.11
C PRO A 395 45.75 4.80 -42.87
N GLY A 396 46.27 4.78 -41.63
CA GLY A 396 47.20 3.75 -41.14
C GLY A 396 46.49 2.44 -40.79
N PRO A 397 47.25 1.39 -40.43
CA PRO A 397 46.66 0.10 -40.05
C PRO A 397 45.96 0.18 -38.68
N PRO A 398 44.82 -0.52 -38.49
CA PRO A 398 44.16 -0.60 -37.19
C PRO A 398 44.88 -1.61 -36.29
N VAL A 399 45.77 -1.12 -35.42
CA VAL A 399 46.56 -1.96 -34.51
C VAL A 399 46.30 -1.59 -33.04
N PRO A 400 46.22 -2.57 -32.11
CA PRO A 400 46.29 -4.03 -32.32
C PRO A 400 44.98 -4.60 -32.89
N VAL A 401 44.99 -5.83 -33.43
CA VAL A 401 43.77 -6.62 -33.74
C VAL A 401 43.71 -7.83 -32.83
N THR A 402 42.64 -7.97 -32.05
CA THR A 402 42.43 -9.08 -31.12
C THR A 402 41.22 -9.91 -31.53
N ALA A 403 41.33 -11.23 -31.41
CA ALA A 403 40.28 -12.18 -31.78
C ALA A 403 39.96 -13.13 -30.62
N LEU A 404 38.69 -13.27 -30.27
CA LEU A 404 38.21 -14.15 -29.21
C LEU A 404 37.25 -15.19 -29.77
N ALA A 405 37.59 -16.47 -29.62
CA ALA A 405 36.79 -17.61 -30.07
C ALA A 405 35.48 -17.75 -29.28
N GLY A 406 34.43 -18.19 -29.95
CA GLY A 406 33.19 -18.70 -29.37
C GLY A 406 32.64 -19.85 -30.23
N ASP A 407 31.48 -20.39 -29.86
CA ASP A 407 30.84 -21.48 -30.61
C ASP A 407 30.38 -21.00 -32.00
N GLY A 408 31.04 -21.49 -33.04
CA GLY A 408 30.79 -21.13 -34.43
C GLY A 408 30.98 -19.64 -34.74
N ARG A 409 31.72 -18.91 -33.90
CA ARG A 409 31.91 -17.45 -34.01
C ARG A 409 33.24 -16.96 -33.47
N VAL A 410 33.67 -15.78 -33.90
CA VAL A 410 34.81 -15.04 -33.35
C VAL A 410 34.41 -13.58 -33.15
N ARG A 411 34.66 -13.04 -31.96
CA ARG A 411 34.56 -11.60 -31.70
C ARG A 411 35.91 -10.94 -31.95
N LEU A 412 35.94 -9.97 -32.84
CA LEU A 412 37.11 -9.19 -33.20
C LEU A 412 37.01 -7.78 -32.61
N SER A 413 38.14 -7.25 -32.17
CA SER A 413 38.30 -5.83 -31.85
C SER A 413 39.64 -5.32 -32.32
N TRP A 414 39.72 -4.02 -32.63
CA TRP A 414 40.95 -3.42 -33.11
C TRP A 414 41.16 -1.98 -32.62
N GLY A 415 42.41 -1.54 -32.60
CA GLY A 415 42.78 -0.16 -32.30
C GLY A 415 42.39 0.80 -33.43
N ARG A 416 42.11 2.06 -33.07
CA ARG A 416 41.71 3.10 -34.03
C ARG A 416 42.85 3.39 -35.02
N ALA A 417 42.56 3.31 -36.31
CA ALA A 417 43.53 3.65 -37.35
C ALA A 417 43.87 5.15 -37.35
N LYS A 418 45.14 5.49 -37.60
CA LYS A 418 45.55 6.89 -37.83
C LYS A 418 44.89 7.39 -39.11
N ALA A 419 44.04 8.42 -39.02
CA ALA A 419 43.13 8.81 -40.10
C ALA A 419 43.82 9.26 -41.42
N GLY A 420 45.07 9.73 -41.36
CA GLY A 420 45.74 10.32 -42.53
C GLY A 420 45.23 11.75 -42.76
N SER A 421 44.84 12.09 -43.99
CA SER A 421 44.36 13.44 -44.36
C SER A 421 42.83 13.60 -44.33
N ALA A 422 42.07 12.54 -44.03
CA ALA A 422 40.60 12.54 -43.95
C ALA A 422 40.12 11.53 -42.89
N ALA A 423 38.92 11.75 -42.32
CA ALA A 423 38.36 10.87 -41.29
C ALA A 423 38.16 9.44 -41.80
N VAL A 424 38.36 8.44 -40.94
CA VAL A 424 38.06 7.05 -41.27
C VAL A 424 36.55 6.86 -41.39
N GLU A 425 36.10 6.37 -42.53
CA GLU A 425 34.69 6.18 -42.88
C GLU A 425 34.23 4.74 -42.59
N ALA A 426 35.12 3.75 -42.72
CA ALA A 426 34.81 2.35 -42.48
C ALA A 426 36.03 1.52 -42.07
N TYR A 427 35.76 0.36 -41.44
CA TYR A 427 36.71 -0.75 -41.31
C TYR A 427 36.18 -1.97 -42.05
N THR A 428 37.04 -2.64 -42.80
CA THR A 428 36.73 -3.90 -43.48
C THR A 428 37.51 -5.05 -42.84
N VAL A 429 36.83 -6.17 -42.58
CA VAL A 429 37.36 -7.42 -42.04
C VAL A 429 37.19 -8.53 -43.07
N THR A 430 38.23 -9.34 -43.32
CA THR A 430 38.16 -10.54 -44.16
C THR A 430 38.88 -11.74 -43.53
N TRP A 431 38.50 -12.94 -43.95
CA TRP A 431 39.17 -14.21 -43.64
C TRP A 431 39.09 -15.14 -44.87
N GLU A 432 39.99 -16.11 -44.96
CA GLU A 432 40.04 -17.06 -46.10
C GLU A 432 39.76 -18.49 -45.65
N GLU A 433 40.03 -18.82 -44.38
CA GLU A 433 39.82 -20.16 -43.85
C GLU A 433 38.32 -20.50 -43.76
N GLY A 434 37.96 -21.78 -43.86
CA GLY A 434 36.59 -22.24 -43.67
C GLY A 434 35.53 -21.66 -44.62
N GLY A 435 35.90 -21.36 -45.88
CA GLY A 435 34.99 -20.87 -46.92
C GLY A 435 35.10 -19.37 -47.21
N GLY A 436 35.86 -18.63 -46.39
CA GLY A 436 36.17 -17.21 -46.58
C GLY A 436 34.98 -16.27 -46.39
N GLY A 437 35.25 -14.99 -46.16
CA GLY A 437 34.20 -13.99 -46.03
C GLY A 437 34.69 -12.56 -45.80
N ARG A 438 33.74 -11.62 -45.80
CA ARG A 438 33.98 -10.18 -45.69
C ARG A 438 32.87 -9.49 -44.89
N VAL A 439 33.24 -8.66 -43.93
CA VAL A 439 32.34 -7.81 -43.14
C VAL A 439 32.88 -6.38 -43.13
N GLN A 440 32.01 -5.39 -43.29
CA GLN A 440 32.39 -3.97 -43.21
C GLN A 440 31.55 -3.29 -42.12
N VAL A 441 32.20 -2.47 -41.29
CA VAL A 441 31.57 -1.69 -40.21
C VAL A 441 31.93 -0.22 -40.36
N SER A 442 31.16 0.68 -39.73
CA SER A 442 31.42 2.12 -39.80
C SER A 442 32.77 2.50 -39.15
N GLY A 443 33.32 3.66 -39.53
CA GLY A 443 34.59 4.17 -39.00
C GLY A 443 34.59 4.55 -37.52
N ALA A 444 33.41 4.59 -36.89
CA ALA A 444 33.24 4.72 -35.45
C ALA A 444 33.30 3.36 -34.71
N THR A 445 33.08 2.25 -35.43
CA THR A 445 33.03 0.90 -34.87
C THR A 445 34.43 0.28 -34.82
N LEU A 446 34.85 -0.16 -33.63
CA LEU A 446 36.16 -0.77 -33.38
C LEU A 446 36.09 -2.26 -33.02
N GLN A 447 34.93 -2.89 -33.24
CA GLN A 447 34.68 -4.29 -32.96
C GLN A 447 33.60 -4.87 -33.86
N THR A 448 33.67 -6.18 -34.14
CA THR A 448 32.60 -6.91 -34.85
C THR A 448 32.60 -8.38 -34.43
N THR A 449 31.49 -9.07 -34.62
CA THR A 449 31.39 -10.53 -34.39
C THR A 449 31.17 -11.23 -35.72
N ILE A 450 32.06 -12.18 -36.05
CA ILE A 450 31.94 -13.04 -37.21
C ILE A 450 31.28 -14.34 -36.76
N THR A 451 30.14 -14.68 -37.35
CA THR A 451 29.36 -15.89 -37.04
C THR A 451 29.36 -16.86 -38.22
N GLY A 452 28.93 -18.11 -38.01
CA GLY A 452 28.90 -19.14 -39.07
C GLY A 452 30.26 -19.76 -39.36
N LEU A 453 31.22 -19.61 -38.45
CA LEU A 453 32.52 -20.26 -38.53
C LEU A 453 32.41 -21.73 -38.11
N THR A 454 33.30 -22.59 -38.62
CA THR A 454 33.33 -24.01 -38.28
C THR A 454 34.19 -24.22 -37.04
N ASN A 455 33.64 -24.87 -36.01
CA ASN A 455 34.41 -25.25 -34.83
C ASN A 455 35.54 -26.23 -35.16
N GLY A 456 36.68 -26.07 -34.50
CA GLY A 456 37.90 -26.85 -34.74
C GLY A 456 38.76 -26.33 -35.89
N THR A 457 38.25 -25.39 -36.70
CA THR A 457 39.02 -24.75 -37.78
C THR A 457 39.70 -23.48 -37.26
N SER A 458 41.01 -23.33 -37.50
CA SER A 458 41.74 -22.10 -37.13
C SER A 458 41.53 -21.02 -38.21
N TYR A 459 41.22 -19.79 -37.78
CA TYR A 459 40.97 -18.63 -38.62
C TYR A 459 41.96 -17.51 -38.32
N ARG A 460 42.33 -16.73 -39.34
CA ARG A 460 43.09 -15.49 -39.17
C ARG A 460 42.39 -14.34 -39.86
N PHE A 461 42.12 -13.26 -39.13
CA PHE A 461 41.34 -12.15 -39.64
C PHE A 461 42.22 -10.97 -40.07
N LYS A 462 41.86 -10.36 -41.20
CA LYS A 462 42.54 -9.21 -41.78
C LYS A 462 41.63 -7.99 -41.70
N VAL A 463 42.10 -6.91 -41.09
CA VAL A 463 41.33 -5.68 -40.85
C VAL A 463 42.04 -4.46 -41.43
N TRP A 464 41.34 -3.61 -42.18
CA TRP A 464 41.88 -2.33 -42.65
C TRP A 464 40.86 -1.20 -42.55
N ALA A 465 41.36 0.03 -42.53
CA ALA A 465 40.56 1.25 -42.46
C ALA A 465 40.47 1.94 -43.83
N THR A 466 39.34 2.57 -44.13
CA THR A 466 39.09 3.30 -45.38
C THR A 466 38.70 4.75 -45.07
N ASN A 467 39.25 5.71 -45.81
CA ASN A 467 38.78 7.10 -45.83
C ASN A 467 38.50 7.54 -47.29
N SER A 468 38.10 8.80 -47.50
CA SER A 468 37.84 9.36 -48.83
C SER A 468 39.01 9.31 -49.82
N VAL A 469 40.25 9.08 -49.36
CA VAL A 469 41.43 8.87 -50.21
C VAL A 469 41.61 7.39 -50.60
N GLY A 470 41.02 6.47 -49.83
CA GLY A 470 40.97 5.03 -50.09
C GLY A 470 41.45 4.16 -48.92
N ASP A 471 41.72 2.89 -49.23
CA ASP A 471 42.07 1.86 -48.25
C ASP A 471 43.50 2.01 -47.69
N GLY A 472 43.61 2.01 -46.37
CA GLY A 472 44.86 1.92 -45.63
C GLY A 472 45.45 0.50 -45.63
N PRO A 473 46.69 0.33 -45.15
CA PRO A 473 47.29 -0.99 -45.03
C PRO A 473 46.55 -1.84 -43.97
N PRO A 474 46.47 -3.17 -44.15
CA PRO A 474 45.78 -4.06 -43.23
C PRO A 474 46.62 -4.44 -42.01
N ALA A 475 45.93 -4.80 -40.92
CA ALA A 475 46.48 -5.49 -39.76
C ALA A 475 45.87 -6.89 -39.65
N LEU A 476 46.62 -7.85 -39.10
CA LEU A 476 46.18 -9.23 -38.93
C LEU A 476 45.92 -9.52 -37.44
N SER A 477 44.92 -10.34 -37.15
CA SER A 477 44.80 -10.99 -35.85
C SER A 477 45.84 -12.10 -35.69
N GLU A 478 46.05 -12.55 -34.45
CA GLU A 478 46.59 -13.87 -34.20
C GLU A 478 45.59 -14.97 -34.65
N PRO A 479 46.04 -16.18 -34.98
CA PRO A 479 45.17 -17.30 -35.31
C PRO A 479 44.23 -17.65 -34.14
N VAL A 480 42.98 -17.96 -34.44
CA VAL A 480 41.94 -18.28 -33.44
C VAL A 480 41.07 -19.44 -33.92
N THR A 481 40.77 -20.39 -33.04
CA THR A 481 39.98 -21.58 -33.38
C THR A 481 38.66 -21.56 -32.60
N PRO A 482 37.51 -21.34 -33.25
CA PRO A 482 36.19 -21.54 -32.67
C PRO A 482 36.06 -22.98 -32.13
N ALA A 483 35.42 -23.14 -30.97
CA ALA A 483 35.13 -24.45 -30.40
C ALA A 483 33.81 -24.37 -29.61
N ALA A 484 33.04 -25.45 -29.65
CA ALA A 484 31.94 -25.64 -28.73
C ALA A 484 32.53 -25.88 -27.33
N ALA A 485 31.97 -25.21 -26.32
CA ALA A 485 32.42 -25.45 -24.96
C ALA A 485 31.85 -26.77 -24.44
N ALA A 486 32.68 -27.60 -23.80
CA ALA A 486 32.21 -28.83 -23.18
C ALA A 486 31.26 -28.48 -22.01
N PRO A 487 30.06 -29.09 -21.93
CA PRO A 487 29.17 -28.92 -20.79
C PRO A 487 29.85 -29.26 -19.46
N PRO A 488 29.49 -28.59 -18.36
CA PRO A 488 29.80 -29.08 -17.01
C PRO A 488 29.20 -30.47 -16.78
N ALA A 489 29.66 -31.17 -15.74
CA ALA A 489 29.01 -32.41 -15.30
C ALA A 489 27.57 -32.15 -14.80
N THR A 490 26.71 -33.17 -14.88
CA THR A 490 25.36 -33.13 -14.33
C THR A 490 25.41 -32.92 -12.81
N PRO A 491 24.71 -31.91 -12.26
CA PRO A 491 24.61 -31.72 -10.82
C PRO A 491 23.97 -32.93 -10.11
N ALA A 492 24.32 -33.12 -8.84
CA ALA A 492 23.59 -34.06 -8.00
C ALA A 492 22.16 -33.58 -7.72
N ALA A 493 21.29 -34.46 -7.22
CA ALA A 493 19.94 -34.10 -6.83
C ALA A 493 19.99 -32.96 -5.79
N PRO A 494 19.27 -31.84 -5.99
CA PRO A 494 19.19 -30.79 -5.00
C PRO A 494 18.39 -31.24 -3.77
N THR A 495 18.60 -30.56 -2.65
CA THR A 495 17.78 -30.68 -1.43
C THR A 495 16.90 -29.44 -1.31
N ALA A 496 15.61 -29.62 -1.07
CA ALA A 496 14.65 -28.55 -0.87
C ALA A 496 14.15 -28.53 0.58
N LYS A 497 14.07 -27.34 1.18
CA LYS A 497 13.48 -27.12 2.51
C LYS A 497 12.70 -25.83 2.54
N LEU A 498 11.68 -25.75 3.40
CA LEU A 498 11.05 -24.48 3.71
C LEU A 498 12.03 -23.57 4.45
N GLU A 499 11.99 -22.29 4.10
CA GLU A 499 12.76 -21.25 4.76
C GLU A 499 12.00 -20.78 6.02
N THR A 500 12.78 -20.53 7.08
CA THR A 500 12.30 -19.92 8.31
C THR A 500 12.89 -18.52 8.47
N ASP A 501 12.15 -17.61 9.07
CA ASP A 501 12.67 -16.32 9.52
C ASP A 501 13.52 -16.46 10.80
N SER A 502 13.92 -15.32 11.37
CA SER A 502 14.74 -15.26 12.60
C SER A 502 14.05 -15.83 13.82
N ASP A 503 12.72 -15.89 13.81
CA ASP A 503 11.89 -16.38 14.92
C ASP A 503 11.55 -17.87 14.75
N GLY A 504 12.03 -18.48 13.66
CA GLY A 504 11.79 -19.89 13.35
C GLY A 504 10.47 -20.14 12.62
N CYS A 505 9.73 -19.10 12.25
CA CYS A 505 8.46 -19.20 11.54
C CYS A 505 8.71 -19.42 10.04
N TYR A 506 7.96 -20.32 9.42
CA TYR A 506 8.09 -20.57 7.98
C TYR A 506 7.61 -19.36 7.17
N THR A 507 8.34 -19.01 6.11
CA THR A 507 8.01 -17.84 5.28
C THR A 507 7.26 -18.19 4.01
N GLY A 508 6.92 -19.47 3.80
CA GLY A 508 6.34 -19.98 2.55
C GLY A 508 7.30 -20.01 1.36
N ALA A 509 8.57 -19.67 1.56
CA ALA A 509 9.60 -19.78 0.55
C ALA A 509 10.35 -21.10 0.69
N VAL A 510 10.86 -21.61 -0.43
CA VAL A 510 11.64 -22.84 -0.49
C VAL A 510 13.07 -22.50 -0.85
N LEU A 511 14.00 -22.90 0.02
CA LEU A 511 15.42 -22.88 -0.26
C LEU A 511 15.83 -24.23 -0.83
N VAL A 512 16.34 -24.19 -2.06
CA VAL A 512 16.86 -25.34 -2.80
C VAL A 512 18.37 -25.23 -2.82
N SER A 513 19.10 -26.30 -2.49
CA SER A 513 20.58 -26.29 -2.46
C SER A 513 21.16 -27.55 -3.08
N TRP A 514 22.34 -27.45 -3.71
CA TRP A 514 23.02 -28.58 -4.35
C TRP A 514 24.53 -28.45 -4.25
N PRO A 515 25.30 -29.54 -4.37
CA PRO A 515 26.75 -29.45 -4.50
C PRO A 515 27.17 -28.78 -5.82
N GLY A 516 28.16 -27.88 -5.77
CA GLY A 516 28.70 -27.24 -6.95
C GLY A 516 29.43 -28.20 -7.90
N VAL A 517 29.32 -27.96 -9.20
CA VAL A 517 30.01 -28.66 -10.28
C VAL A 517 31.20 -27.82 -10.77
N GLN A 518 32.37 -28.44 -10.89
CA GLN A 518 33.56 -27.77 -11.43
C GLN A 518 33.33 -27.35 -12.90
N GLY A 519 33.64 -26.09 -13.22
CA GLY A 519 33.48 -25.53 -14.56
C GLY A 519 32.09 -24.96 -14.85
N ALA A 520 31.15 -25.05 -13.89
CA ALA A 520 29.90 -24.29 -13.95
C ALA A 520 30.16 -22.81 -13.64
N ALA A 521 29.58 -21.93 -14.45
CA ALA A 521 29.50 -20.49 -14.25
C ALA A 521 28.14 -20.09 -13.65
N ASP A 522 27.07 -20.81 -13.96
CA ASP A 522 25.75 -20.67 -13.35
C ASP A 522 24.99 -22.01 -13.30
N TYR A 523 23.84 -21.99 -12.65
CA TYR A 523 22.89 -23.09 -12.56
C TYR A 523 21.48 -22.61 -12.86
N VAL A 524 20.71 -23.42 -13.59
CA VAL A 524 19.28 -23.21 -13.82
C VAL A 524 18.52 -24.21 -12.95
N VAL A 525 17.75 -23.70 -12.00
CA VAL A 525 16.91 -24.47 -11.09
C VAL A 525 15.47 -24.41 -11.55
N THR A 526 14.85 -25.56 -11.78
CA THR A 526 13.48 -25.65 -12.31
C THR A 526 12.54 -26.23 -11.24
N PRO A 527 11.49 -25.49 -10.84
CA PRO A 527 10.44 -26.02 -9.97
C PRO A 527 9.47 -26.89 -10.77
N LEU A 528 9.11 -28.04 -10.21
CA LEU A 528 8.22 -29.02 -10.82
C LEU A 528 7.03 -29.29 -9.89
N LYS A 529 5.80 -29.12 -10.40
CA LYS A 529 4.55 -29.45 -9.70
C LYS A 529 4.02 -30.78 -10.24
N GLY A 530 3.87 -31.79 -9.39
CA GLY A 530 3.47 -33.14 -9.84
C GLY A 530 4.44 -33.76 -10.85
N GLY A 531 5.72 -33.39 -10.79
CA GLY A 531 6.79 -33.88 -11.66
C GLY A 531 6.92 -33.17 -13.02
N ALA A 532 6.06 -32.20 -13.33
CA ALA A 532 6.14 -31.40 -14.56
C ALA A 532 6.46 -29.93 -14.28
N ALA A 533 7.12 -29.26 -15.23
CA ALA A 533 7.35 -27.82 -15.15
C ALA A 533 6.00 -27.09 -15.11
N GLY A 534 5.77 -26.33 -14.05
CA GLY A 534 4.54 -25.58 -13.83
C GLY A 534 4.61 -24.15 -14.37
N ALA A 535 3.69 -23.30 -13.91
CA ALA A 535 3.70 -21.86 -14.22
C ALA A 535 4.85 -21.09 -13.53
N ASN A 536 5.50 -21.70 -12.53
CA ASN A 536 6.61 -21.09 -11.82
C ASN A 536 7.88 -21.11 -12.71
N PRO A 537 8.50 -19.95 -12.97
CA PRO A 537 9.65 -19.88 -13.86
C PRO A 537 10.90 -20.54 -13.24
N PRO A 538 11.77 -21.18 -14.05
CA PRO A 538 13.10 -21.57 -13.61
C PRO A 538 13.92 -20.35 -13.16
N GLN A 539 14.75 -20.51 -12.14
CA GLN A 539 15.68 -19.48 -11.67
C GLN A 539 17.10 -19.79 -12.15
N THR A 540 17.83 -18.77 -12.60
CA THR A 540 19.27 -18.88 -12.87
C THR A 540 20.05 -18.26 -11.72
N VAL A 541 20.96 -19.02 -11.10
CA VAL A 541 21.81 -18.55 -10.00
C VAL A 541 23.27 -18.88 -10.26
N THR A 542 24.19 -18.11 -9.69
CA THR A 542 25.64 -18.39 -9.77
C THR A 542 26.16 -19.12 -8.53
N GLY A 543 25.37 -19.14 -7.46
CA GLY A 543 25.64 -19.89 -6.24
C GLY A 543 25.19 -21.35 -6.33
N THR A 544 25.19 -22.01 -5.18
CA THR A 544 24.81 -23.43 -5.02
C THR A 544 23.47 -23.59 -4.31
N ASP A 545 22.69 -22.52 -4.30
CA ASP A 545 21.36 -22.46 -3.73
C ASP A 545 20.47 -21.48 -4.51
N ALA A 546 19.16 -21.73 -4.48
CA ALA A 546 18.13 -20.90 -5.11
C ALA A 546 16.92 -20.82 -4.19
N ARG A 547 16.30 -19.63 -4.17
CA ARG A 547 15.18 -19.31 -3.28
C ARG A 547 13.92 -19.07 -4.10
N PHE A 548 12.94 -19.96 -3.95
CA PHE A 548 11.63 -19.85 -4.60
C PHE A 548 10.61 -19.27 -3.62
N ALA A 549 10.05 -18.12 -3.95
CA ALA A 549 8.95 -17.48 -3.21
C ALA A 549 7.70 -17.40 -4.09
N GLY A 550 6.54 -17.12 -3.48
CA GLY A 550 5.26 -17.03 -4.20
C GLY A 550 4.76 -18.38 -4.72
N LEU A 551 5.30 -19.49 -4.19
CA LEU A 551 4.75 -20.81 -4.45
C LEU A 551 3.38 -20.93 -3.76
N THR A 552 2.42 -21.51 -4.45
CA THR A 552 1.07 -21.68 -3.93
C THR A 552 1.08 -22.58 -2.69
N PRO A 553 0.53 -22.11 -1.54
CA PRO A 553 0.44 -22.94 -0.34
C PRO A 553 -0.48 -24.14 -0.54
N GLY A 554 -0.13 -25.27 0.08
CA GLY A 554 -0.78 -26.57 -0.09
C GLY A 554 -0.34 -27.37 -1.32
N ASP A 555 0.35 -26.75 -2.28
CA ASP A 555 0.93 -27.47 -3.42
C ASP A 555 2.25 -28.15 -3.04
N SER A 556 2.54 -29.29 -3.69
CA SER A 556 3.80 -30.01 -3.54
C SER A 556 4.72 -29.82 -4.75
N PHE A 557 5.99 -29.55 -4.47
CA PHE A 557 7.02 -29.26 -5.47
C PHE A 557 8.26 -30.15 -5.31
N THR A 558 8.88 -30.46 -6.45
CA THR A 558 10.25 -30.97 -6.55
C THR A 558 11.07 -30.02 -7.42
N PHE A 559 12.40 -30.13 -7.36
CA PHE A 559 13.30 -29.24 -8.10
C PHE A 559 14.38 -30.01 -8.84
N THR A 560 14.76 -29.53 -10.02
CA THR A 560 15.94 -30.03 -10.77
C THR A 560 16.91 -28.89 -11.03
N VAL A 561 18.20 -29.22 -11.20
CA VAL A 561 19.28 -28.26 -11.44
C VAL A 561 20.07 -28.64 -12.68
N VAL A 562 20.35 -27.66 -13.54
CA VAL A 562 21.23 -27.77 -14.71
C VAL A 562 22.41 -26.83 -14.54
N ALA A 563 23.65 -27.30 -14.69
CA ALA A 563 24.84 -26.44 -14.65
C ALA A 563 25.17 -25.90 -16.04
N ARG A 564 25.59 -24.64 -16.16
CA ARG A 564 26.11 -24.08 -17.42
C ARG A 564 27.47 -23.45 -17.23
N ASN A 565 28.36 -23.55 -18.21
CA ASN A 565 29.67 -22.89 -18.17
C ASN A 565 29.61 -21.45 -18.72
N SER A 566 30.71 -20.70 -18.61
CA SER A 566 30.79 -19.30 -19.05
C SER A 566 30.64 -19.09 -20.56
N ALA A 567 30.66 -20.17 -21.34
CA ALA A 567 30.45 -20.16 -22.78
C ALA A 567 29.01 -20.56 -23.17
N GLY A 568 28.15 -20.85 -22.19
CA GLY A 568 26.72 -21.14 -22.38
C GLY A 568 26.38 -22.62 -22.59
N ALA A 569 27.34 -23.55 -22.52
CA ALA A 569 27.04 -24.97 -22.64
C ALA A 569 26.44 -25.51 -21.33
N ALA A 570 25.34 -26.26 -21.44
CA ALA A 570 24.55 -26.77 -20.31
C ALA A 570 24.71 -28.28 -20.13
N SER A 571 24.77 -28.73 -18.88
CA SER A 571 24.71 -30.16 -18.50
C SER A 571 23.31 -30.75 -18.75
N ASP A 572 23.16 -32.06 -18.57
CA ASP A 572 21.84 -32.64 -18.34
C ASP A 572 21.25 -32.15 -17.00
N ALA A 573 19.94 -32.30 -16.82
CA ALA A 573 19.27 -31.98 -15.56
C ALA A 573 19.60 -33.03 -14.48
N SER A 574 19.75 -32.57 -13.23
CA SER A 574 19.85 -33.44 -12.06
C SER A 574 18.59 -34.31 -11.91
N PRO A 575 18.65 -35.41 -11.12
CA PRO A 575 17.45 -36.01 -10.55
C PRO A 575 16.65 -34.97 -9.73
N GLN A 576 15.37 -35.25 -9.52
CA GLN A 576 14.49 -34.41 -8.70
C GLN A 576 14.92 -34.39 -7.23
N SER A 577 14.71 -33.25 -6.54
CA SER A 577 14.84 -33.14 -5.09
C SER A 577 13.88 -34.06 -4.35
N ASN A 578 13.99 -34.06 -3.01
CA ASN A 578 12.86 -34.44 -2.16
C ASN A 578 11.62 -33.60 -2.51
N GLU A 579 10.44 -34.23 -2.43
CA GLU A 579 9.16 -33.53 -2.55
C GLU A 579 8.88 -32.72 -1.28
N LEU A 580 8.37 -31.51 -1.45
CA LEU A 580 8.07 -30.59 -0.36
C LEU A 580 6.71 -29.94 -0.61
N THR A 581 5.80 -30.06 0.35
CA THR A 581 4.53 -29.32 0.35
C THR A 581 4.77 -27.93 0.94
N VAL A 582 4.33 -26.90 0.24
CA VAL A 582 4.50 -25.50 0.69
C VAL A 582 3.44 -25.19 1.74
N HIS A 583 3.88 -24.75 2.91
CA HIS A 583 3.02 -24.29 4.00
C HIS A 583 3.73 -23.21 4.81
N TYR A 584 2.97 -22.40 5.54
CA TYR A 584 3.47 -21.41 6.48
C TYR A 584 2.36 -21.02 7.49
N PRO A 585 2.66 -20.19 8.52
CA PRO A 585 1.65 -19.77 9.48
C PRO A 585 0.42 -19.13 8.83
N PRO A 586 -0.75 -19.17 9.51
CA PRO A 586 -2.00 -18.69 8.93
C PRO A 586 -1.96 -17.21 8.56
N ALA A 587 -2.90 -16.77 7.72
CA ALA A 587 -3.16 -15.34 7.51
C ALA A 587 -3.73 -14.67 8.77
N ALA A 588 -3.81 -13.34 8.75
CA ALA A 588 -4.54 -12.62 9.79
C ALA A 588 -6.04 -12.97 9.73
N PRO A 589 -6.70 -13.24 10.87
CA PRO A 589 -8.15 -13.27 10.94
C PRO A 589 -8.74 -11.95 10.45
N THR A 590 -9.80 -12.01 9.64
CA THR A 590 -10.44 -10.80 9.09
C THR A 590 -11.72 -10.47 9.86
N ASN A 591 -12.22 -9.24 9.72
CA ASN A 591 -13.46 -8.79 10.36
C ASN A 591 -13.49 -9.06 11.88
N VAL A 592 -12.36 -8.82 12.55
CA VAL A 592 -12.33 -8.84 14.01
C VAL A 592 -13.26 -7.73 14.51
N LYS A 593 -14.07 -8.03 15.53
CA LYS A 593 -15.01 -7.10 16.17
C LYS A 593 -15.03 -7.41 17.65
N GLY A 594 -14.85 -6.38 18.48
CA GLY A 594 -15.04 -6.47 19.93
C GLY A 594 -16.28 -5.69 20.37
N ARG A 595 -17.09 -6.24 21.27
CA ARG A 595 -18.16 -5.51 21.95
C ARG A 595 -18.18 -5.82 23.43
N GLN A 596 -18.24 -4.78 24.27
CA GLN A 596 -18.42 -4.95 25.70
C GLN A 596 -19.88 -5.31 26.02
N ILE A 597 -20.11 -6.35 26.82
CA ILE A 597 -21.45 -6.85 27.16
C ILE A 597 -21.78 -6.77 28.66
N SER A 598 -20.77 -6.60 29.51
CA SER A 598 -20.91 -6.33 30.95
C SER A 598 -19.75 -5.48 31.44
N ALA A 599 -19.70 -5.17 32.74
CA ALA A 599 -18.60 -4.40 33.33
C ALA A 599 -17.21 -5.01 33.09
N ASN A 600 -17.11 -6.34 32.91
CA ASN A 600 -15.84 -7.05 32.75
C ASN A 600 -15.86 -8.11 31.64
N GLN A 601 -16.93 -8.24 30.86
CA GLN A 601 -17.03 -9.22 29.78
C GLN A 601 -17.18 -8.57 28.41
N TYR A 602 -16.52 -9.21 27.44
CA TYR A 602 -16.43 -8.79 26.05
C TYR A 602 -16.77 -9.96 25.14
N VAL A 603 -17.54 -9.72 24.09
CA VAL A 603 -17.72 -10.68 23.00
C VAL A 603 -16.83 -10.25 21.85
N VAL A 604 -16.00 -11.17 21.37
CA VAL A 604 -15.07 -10.96 20.28
C VAL A 604 -15.47 -11.90 19.15
N THR A 605 -15.63 -11.40 17.94
CA THR A 605 -15.97 -12.19 16.75
C THR A 605 -15.00 -11.92 15.62
N TRP A 606 -14.77 -12.91 14.75
CA TRP A 606 -13.86 -12.80 13.61
C TRP A 606 -14.25 -13.79 12.49
N ASN A 607 -13.76 -13.55 11.28
CA ASN A 607 -13.85 -14.50 10.17
C ASN A 607 -12.65 -15.45 10.17
N ALA A 608 -12.81 -16.61 9.52
CA ALA A 608 -11.72 -17.57 9.35
C ALA A 608 -10.52 -16.91 8.64
N ALA A 609 -9.32 -17.14 9.18
CA ALA A 609 -8.08 -16.92 8.46
C ALA A 609 -7.87 -18.01 7.41
N ASP A 610 -7.04 -17.73 6.40
CA ASP A 610 -6.49 -18.76 5.51
C ASP A 610 -5.41 -19.53 6.27
N GLY A 611 -5.44 -20.87 6.20
CA GLY A 611 -4.48 -21.73 6.87
C GLY A 611 -3.18 -21.96 6.08
N HIS A 612 -3.10 -21.45 4.85
CA HIS A 612 -1.92 -21.53 3.98
C HIS A 612 -1.33 -22.94 3.87
N GLY A 613 -2.19 -23.92 3.57
CA GLY A 613 -1.79 -25.31 3.35
C GLY A 613 -1.86 -26.20 4.60
N LEU A 614 -2.00 -25.63 5.80
CA LEU A 614 -2.26 -26.39 7.03
C LEU A 614 -3.59 -25.98 7.69
N PRO A 615 -4.26 -26.89 8.40
CA PRO A 615 -5.45 -26.53 9.16
C PRO A 615 -5.09 -25.58 10.32
N ILE A 616 -5.93 -24.56 10.54
CA ILE A 616 -5.82 -23.72 11.73
C ILE A 616 -6.14 -24.58 12.95
N THR A 617 -5.24 -24.62 13.91
CA THR A 617 -5.38 -25.40 15.16
C THR A 617 -6.08 -24.58 16.24
N GLY A 618 -5.91 -23.26 16.25
CA GLY A 618 -6.57 -22.38 17.20
C GLY A 618 -6.51 -20.89 16.87
N TYR A 619 -7.18 -20.11 17.72
CA TYR A 619 -7.09 -18.66 17.76
C TYR A 619 -6.75 -18.20 19.16
N GLU A 620 -5.76 -17.32 19.26
CA GLU A 620 -5.40 -16.61 20.47
C GLU A 620 -6.01 -15.21 20.45
N ILE A 621 -6.59 -14.77 21.58
CA ILE A 621 -7.13 -13.43 21.75
C ILE A 621 -6.19 -12.66 22.68
N ARG A 622 -5.73 -11.49 22.26
CA ARG A 622 -4.80 -10.63 23.02
C ARG A 622 -5.41 -9.28 23.34
N ASP A 623 -4.95 -8.71 24.45
CA ASP A 623 -5.22 -7.33 24.84
C ASP A 623 -4.26 -6.34 24.15
N GLU A 624 -4.34 -5.10 24.60
CA GLU A 624 -3.60 -3.98 24.04
C GLU A 624 -2.08 -4.00 24.22
N ASP A 625 -1.60 -4.79 25.16
CA ASP A 625 -0.17 -4.98 25.40
C ASP A 625 0.34 -6.26 24.71
N GLY A 626 -0.49 -6.88 23.86
CA GLY A 626 -0.21 -8.16 23.21
C GLY A 626 -0.26 -9.34 24.18
N LYS A 627 -0.84 -9.17 25.38
CA LYS A 627 -0.96 -10.25 26.35
C LYS A 627 -2.16 -11.11 26.04
N LYS A 628 -1.96 -12.42 26.07
CA LYS A 628 -3.02 -13.42 25.93
C LYS A 628 -4.09 -13.27 27.00
N ILE A 629 -5.33 -13.04 26.57
CA ILE A 629 -6.53 -12.96 27.40
C ILE A 629 -7.55 -14.06 27.09
N GLY A 630 -7.36 -14.81 25.99
CA GLY A 630 -8.18 -15.98 25.69
C GLY A 630 -7.59 -16.85 24.58
N GLU A 631 -8.14 -18.05 24.43
CA GLU A 631 -7.78 -18.97 23.35
C GLU A 631 -8.99 -19.84 22.98
N THR A 632 -9.11 -20.20 21.71
CA THR A 632 -10.17 -21.06 21.18
C THR A 632 -9.65 -22.05 20.16
N GLY A 633 -10.43 -23.10 19.85
CA GLY A 633 -10.09 -24.05 18.80
C GLY A 633 -10.26 -23.49 17.38
N GLY A 634 -9.59 -24.10 16.40
CA GLY A 634 -9.48 -23.59 15.03
C GLY A 634 -10.79 -23.44 14.22
N THR A 635 -11.91 -23.97 14.70
CA THR A 635 -13.25 -23.80 14.09
C THR A 635 -14.10 -22.71 14.77
N VAL A 636 -13.64 -22.17 15.91
CA VAL A 636 -14.36 -21.16 16.68
C VAL A 636 -14.15 -19.78 16.07
N ARG A 637 -15.23 -18.98 16.01
CA ARG A 637 -15.25 -17.63 15.41
C ARG A 637 -15.83 -16.56 16.35
N THR A 638 -16.12 -16.96 17.58
CA THR A 638 -16.64 -16.10 18.63
C THR A 638 -16.10 -16.54 19.97
N ALA A 639 -15.70 -15.60 20.82
CA ALA A 639 -15.25 -15.85 22.17
C ALA A 639 -15.82 -14.81 23.12
N THR A 640 -16.18 -15.25 24.33
CA THR A 640 -16.46 -14.33 25.44
C THR A 640 -15.25 -14.27 26.35
N ILE A 641 -14.67 -13.09 26.48
CA ILE A 641 -13.46 -12.84 27.26
C ILE A 641 -13.83 -12.08 28.52
N THR A 642 -13.16 -12.38 29.64
CA THR A 642 -13.31 -11.63 30.89
C THR A 642 -12.03 -10.86 31.17
N SER A 643 -12.12 -9.54 31.35
CA SER A 643 -11.00 -8.67 31.69
C SER A 643 -11.32 -7.79 32.89
N ALA A 644 -10.38 -7.68 33.83
CA ALA A 644 -10.50 -6.78 34.98
C ALA A 644 -10.22 -5.31 34.62
N THR A 645 -9.48 -5.08 33.54
CA THR A 645 -9.21 -3.77 32.94
C THR A 645 -10.11 -3.56 31.74
N LYS A 646 -10.55 -2.31 31.54
CA LYS A 646 -11.29 -1.93 30.35
C LYS A 646 -10.42 -2.19 29.12
N LEU A 647 -10.98 -2.87 28.12
CA LEU A 647 -10.32 -3.06 26.83
C LEU A 647 -10.79 -1.99 25.85
N ASP A 648 -9.84 -1.25 25.25
CA ASP A 648 -10.14 -0.29 24.19
C ASP A 648 -10.06 -0.92 22.80
N TRP A 649 -9.29 -2.01 22.65
CA TRP A 649 -9.19 -2.81 21.44
C TRP A 649 -8.92 -4.28 21.76
N VAL A 650 -9.06 -5.12 20.75
CA VAL A 650 -8.84 -6.56 20.85
C VAL A 650 -8.13 -7.08 19.61
N GLU A 651 -7.17 -7.99 19.82
CA GLU A 651 -6.50 -8.75 18.76
C GLU A 651 -6.94 -10.20 18.75
N VAL A 652 -6.96 -10.78 17.55
CA VAL A 652 -7.11 -12.21 17.33
C VAL A 652 -5.99 -12.68 16.41
N VAL A 653 -5.23 -13.68 16.85
CA VAL A 653 -4.13 -14.32 16.14
C VAL A 653 -4.53 -15.76 15.80
N ALA A 654 -4.43 -16.16 14.54
CA ALA A 654 -4.59 -17.56 14.14
C ALA A 654 -3.26 -18.29 14.22
N PHE A 655 -3.27 -19.56 14.60
CA PHE A 655 -2.06 -20.40 14.59
C PHE A 655 -2.35 -21.82 14.09
N ASN A 656 -1.31 -22.45 13.54
CA ASN A 656 -1.28 -23.84 13.08
C ASN A 656 0.03 -24.51 13.54
N ASP A 657 0.32 -25.71 13.05
CA ASP A 657 1.56 -26.44 13.40
C ASP A 657 2.85 -25.73 12.95
N ASP A 658 2.78 -24.75 12.05
CA ASP A 658 3.90 -23.91 11.61
C ASP A 658 4.13 -22.68 12.49
N GLY A 659 3.19 -22.36 13.39
CA GLY A 659 3.27 -21.24 14.32
C GLY A 659 2.15 -20.22 14.18
N GLU A 660 2.39 -19.03 14.72
CA GLU A 660 1.43 -17.93 14.77
C GLU A 660 1.47 -17.08 13.51
N GLY A 661 0.29 -16.78 12.96
CA GLY A 661 0.09 -15.81 11.90
C GLY A 661 0.06 -14.36 12.42
N PRO A 662 -0.09 -13.37 11.53
CA PRO A 662 -0.34 -12.00 11.95
C PRO A 662 -1.70 -11.84 12.67
N SER A 663 -1.85 -10.78 13.46
CA SER A 663 -3.11 -10.47 14.16
C SER A 663 -4.11 -9.75 13.25
N GLY A 664 -5.38 -10.07 13.42
CA GLY A 664 -6.49 -9.16 13.10
C GLY A 664 -6.89 -8.41 14.35
N TYR A 665 -7.33 -7.16 14.24
CA TYR A 665 -7.71 -6.36 15.40
C TYR A 665 -8.86 -5.40 15.09
N ASP A 666 -9.55 -4.95 16.14
CA ASP A 666 -10.53 -3.87 16.06
C ASP A 666 -10.72 -3.18 17.41
N GLN A 667 -11.27 -1.96 17.36
CA GLN A 667 -11.68 -1.25 18.56
C GLN A 667 -12.88 -1.95 19.21
N VAL A 668 -12.90 -1.95 20.55
CA VAL A 668 -14.03 -2.49 21.31
C VAL A 668 -15.15 -1.46 21.34
N THR A 669 -16.28 -1.81 20.73
CA THR A 669 -17.50 -0.99 20.79
C THR A 669 -18.13 -1.09 22.18
N GLN A 670 -18.43 0.07 22.75
CA GLN A 670 -19.11 0.22 24.04
C GLN A 670 -20.62 0.32 23.83
N PRO A 671 -21.45 -0.35 24.64
CA PRO A 671 -22.89 -0.24 24.53
C PRO A 671 -23.37 1.15 24.95
N SER A 672 -24.39 1.62 24.23
CA SER A 672 -25.07 2.88 24.48
C SER A 672 -25.93 2.81 25.75
N ALA A 673 -26.40 3.96 26.23
CA ALA A 673 -27.37 4.00 27.32
C ALA A 673 -28.65 3.22 26.92
N PRO A 674 -29.21 2.40 27.83
CA PRO A 674 -30.36 1.57 27.49
C PRO A 674 -31.63 2.41 27.31
N THR A 675 -32.62 1.87 26.61
CA THR A 675 -33.93 2.51 26.43
C THR A 675 -35.07 1.58 26.85
N ILE A 676 -36.15 2.16 27.36
CA ILE A 676 -37.41 1.45 27.66
C ILE A 676 -38.58 2.39 27.39
N ALA A 677 -39.64 1.87 26.76
CA ALA A 677 -40.85 2.62 26.47
C ALA A 677 -42.08 1.72 26.65
N ILE A 678 -43.06 2.19 27.42
CA ILE A 678 -44.35 1.53 27.60
C ILE A 678 -45.20 1.84 26.37
N SER A 679 -45.64 0.79 25.67
CA SER A 679 -46.45 0.94 24.46
C SER A 679 -47.94 0.94 24.76
N SER A 680 -48.39 0.12 25.71
CA SER A 680 -49.77 0.13 26.20
C SER A 680 -49.89 -0.55 27.55
N THR A 681 -50.97 -0.24 28.27
CA THR A 681 -51.34 -0.87 29.53
C THR A 681 -52.78 -1.36 29.47
N SER A 682 -53.06 -2.49 30.09
CA SER A 682 -54.41 -2.97 30.36
C SER A 682 -54.48 -3.48 31.79
N ALA A 683 -55.69 -3.55 32.36
CA ALA A 683 -55.88 -4.02 33.71
C ALA A 683 -57.04 -5.01 33.81
N THR A 684 -57.03 -5.74 34.91
CA THR A 684 -58.17 -6.46 35.48
C THR A 684 -58.40 -5.90 36.89
N GLU A 685 -59.30 -6.53 37.66
CA GLU A 685 -59.52 -6.22 39.07
C GLU A 685 -58.24 -6.30 39.95
N SER A 686 -57.27 -7.15 39.59
CA SER A 686 -56.10 -7.41 40.44
C SER A 686 -54.75 -7.53 39.71
N GLU A 687 -54.74 -7.30 38.40
CA GLU A 687 -53.54 -7.40 37.56
C GLU A 687 -53.46 -6.21 36.59
N ILE A 688 -52.27 -5.65 36.40
CA ILE A 688 -51.95 -4.75 35.28
C ILE A 688 -51.00 -5.49 34.34
N THR A 689 -51.34 -5.53 33.05
CA THR A 689 -50.48 -6.00 31.97
C THR A 689 -49.84 -4.79 31.28
N VAL A 690 -48.51 -4.79 31.16
CA VAL A 690 -47.71 -3.72 30.57
C VAL A 690 -47.04 -4.25 29.30
N ASN A 691 -47.42 -3.71 28.14
CA ASN A 691 -46.70 -3.92 26.90
C ASN A 691 -45.61 -2.86 26.78
N PHE A 692 -44.41 -3.25 26.36
CA PHE A 692 -43.26 -2.34 26.28
C PHE A 692 -42.24 -2.77 25.23
N THR A 693 -41.37 -1.84 24.84
CA THR A 693 -40.12 -2.12 24.14
C THR A 693 -38.95 -1.79 25.06
N ALA A 694 -37.93 -2.65 25.06
CA ALA A 694 -36.72 -2.46 25.86
C ALA A 694 -35.50 -2.82 25.00
N ASP A 695 -34.49 -1.96 24.99
CA ASP A 695 -33.24 -2.18 24.26
C ASP A 695 -32.05 -1.88 25.18
N GLY A 696 -31.18 -2.87 25.33
CA GLY A 696 -29.95 -2.79 26.11
C GLY A 696 -28.69 -2.65 25.27
N ASP A 697 -28.80 -2.44 23.95
CA ASP A 697 -27.68 -2.40 22.98
C ASP A 697 -26.77 -3.65 23.08
N GLY A 698 -27.40 -4.79 23.36
CA GLY A 698 -26.72 -6.08 23.54
C GLY A 698 -25.90 -6.22 24.83
N ALA A 699 -25.98 -5.28 25.77
CA ALA A 699 -25.50 -5.46 27.14
C ALA A 699 -26.50 -6.27 27.98
N ALA A 700 -26.00 -6.95 29.01
CA ALA A 700 -26.85 -7.62 29.98
C ALA A 700 -27.76 -6.59 30.70
N ALA A 701 -29.07 -6.82 30.64
CA ALA A 701 -30.09 -5.90 31.15
C ALA A 701 -30.97 -6.56 32.21
N THR A 702 -31.45 -5.75 33.16
CA THR A 702 -32.50 -6.12 34.10
C THR A 702 -33.65 -5.14 33.97
N CYS A 703 -34.88 -5.64 33.81
CA CYS A 703 -36.09 -4.83 33.67
C CYS A 703 -36.98 -5.05 34.88
N THR A 704 -37.45 -3.97 35.50
CA THR A 704 -38.34 -4.01 36.66
C THR A 704 -39.57 -3.16 36.42
N PHE A 705 -40.75 -3.68 36.75
CA PHE A 705 -42.03 -2.98 36.65
C PHE A 705 -42.64 -2.88 38.05
N THR A 706 -43.00 -1.66 38.45
CA THR A 706 -43.52 -1.39 39.79
C THR A 706 -44.84 -0.65 39.75
N ALA A 707 -45.80 -1.10 40.56
CA ALA A 707 -47.10 -0.44 40.77
C ALA A 707 -47.62 -0.80 42.18
N GLY A 708 -48.09 0.18 42.95
CA GLY A 708 -48.71 -0.08 44.26
C GLY A 708 -47.81 -0.77 45.28
N GLY A 709 -46.48 -0.58 45.19
CA GLY A 709 -45.49 -1.29 46.03
C GLY A 709 -45.20 -2.73 45.60
N LYS A 710 -45.86 -3.25 44.56
CA LYS A 710 -45.51 -4.53 43.91
C LYS A 710 -44.42 -4.31 42.88
N THR A 711 -43.50 -5.26 42.76
CA THR A 711 -42.41 -5.26 41.77
C THR A 711 -42.34 -6.60 41.07
N VAL A 712 -42.27 -6.60 39.74
CA VAL A 712 -41.94 -7.77 38.92
C VAL A 712 -40.67 -7.50 38.13
N SER A 713 -39.82 -8.51 37.95
CA SER A 713 -38.61 -8.43 37.12
C SER A 713 -38.78 -9.32 35.90
N ASP A 714 -39.03 -8.71 34.74
CA ASP A 714 -39.22 -9.42 33.48
C ASP A 714 -38.85 -8.48 32.33
N CYS A 715 -37.92 -8.88 31.46
CA CYS A 715 -37.58 -8.11 30.25
C CYS A 715 -38.40 -8.54 29.02
N SER A 716 -39.33 -9.48 29.19
CA SER A 716 -40.22 -9.97 28.14
C SER A 716 -41.52 -9.17 28.14
N SER A 717 -41.91 -8.63 26.99
CA SER A 717 -43.21 -7.96 26.85
C SER A 717 -44.29 -8.99 26.47
N PRO A 718 -45.45 -9.02 27.15
CA PRO A 718 -45.85 -8.12 28.23
C PRO A 718 -45.40 -8.57 29.63
N ALA A 719 -45.12 -7.61 30.51
CA ALA A 719 -44.90 -7.83 31.94
C ALA A 719 -46.22 -7.71 32.72
N LYS A 720 -46.45 -8.61 33.69
CA LYS A 720 -47.69 -8.65 34.49
C LYS A 720 -47.42 -8.32 35.95
N ILE A 721 -48.12 -7.32 36.49
CA ILE A 721 -48.08 -6.94 37.90
C ILE A 721 -49.38 -7.40 38.56
N THR A 722 -49.32 -8.42 39.42
CA THR A 722 -50.48 -9.05 40.06
C THR A 722 -50.64 -8.69 41.54
N GLY A 723 -51.80 -8.98 42.11
CA GLY A 723 -52.11 -8.74 43.53
C GLY A 723 -52.32 -7.27 43.86
N LEU A 724 -52.86 -6.52 42.90
CA LEU A 724 -53.26 -5.11 43.05
C LEU A 724 -54.68 -5.04 43.61
N SER A 725 -54.99 -3.94 44.31
CA SER A 725 -56.36 -3.64 44.76
C SER A 725 -57.19 -3.08 43.61
N ALA A 726 -58.44 -3.54 43.53
CA ALA A 726 -59.45 -3.11 42.57
C ALA A 726 -59.74 -1.60 42.64
N ASP A 727 -60.32 -1.05 41.57
CA ASP A 727 -60.75 0.36 41.43
C ASP A 727 -59.68 1.41 41.79
N THR A 728 -58.40 1.04 41.80
CA THR A 728 -57.31 1.90 42.27
C THR A 728 -56.45 2.35 41.11
N GLN A 729 -56.15 3.66 41.07
CA GLN A 729 -55.23 4.21 40.08
C GLN A 729 -53.79 3.99 40.51
N TYR A 730 -53.01 3.32 39.66
CA TYR A 730 -51.58 3.09 39.89
C TYR A 730 -50.73 3.85 38.88
N THR A 731 -49.64 4.44 39.37
CA THR A 731 -48.50 4.82 38.54
C THR A 731 -47.61 3.60 38.37
N ILE A 732 -47.42 3.20 37.12
CA ILE A 732 -46.53 2.11 36.71
C ILE A 732 -45.17 2.75 36.41
N THR A 733 -44.11 2.27 37.03
CA THR A 733 -42.74 2.62 36.65
C THR A 733 -42.07 1.41 36.04
N ALA A 734 -41.75 1.48 34.75
CA ALA A 734 -40.89 0.54 34.05
C ALA A 734 -39.45 1.07 34.12
N LYS A 735 -38.49 0.22 34.50
CA LYS A 735 -37.07 0.58 34.56
C LYS A 735 -36.23 -0.50 33.91
N ILE A 736 -35.35 -0.12 33.00
CA ILE A 736 -34.26 -0.96 32.50
C ILE A 736 -32.93 -0.49 33.12
N THR A 737 -32.11 -1.44 33.53
CA THR A 737 -30.75 -1.18 34.04
C THR A 737 -29.75 -2.07 33.32
N THR A 738 -28.68 -1.47 32.80
CA THR A 738 -27.48 -2.13 32.28
C THR A 738 -26.25 -1.55 33.00
N PHE A 739 -25.04 -2.04 32.69
CA PHE A 739 -23.83 -1.41 33.22
C PHE A 739 -23.53 -0.04 32.58
N ALA A 740 -24.07 0.23 31.39
CA ALA A 740 -23.90 1.50 30.68
C ALA A 740 -24.84 2.60 31.21
N GLY A 741 -25.88 2.24 31.96
CA GLY A 741 -26.82 3.19 32.57
C GLY A 741 -28.17 2.57 32.91
N ALA A 742 -29.14 3.44 33.20
CA ALA A 742 -30.52 3.02 33.42
C ALA A 742 -31.48 4.01 32.73
N ALA A 743 -32.61 3.49 32.27
CA ALA A 743 -33.71 4.30 31.74
C ALA A 743 -35.02 3.90 32.43
N THR A 744 -35.93 4.85 32.49
CA THR A 744 -37.25 4.66 33.12
C THR A 744 -38.33 5.27 32.25
N ASP A 745 -39.47 4.60 32.19
CA ASP A 745 -40.70 5.14 31.62
C ASP A 745 -41.87 4.92 32.58
N THR A 746 -42.86 5.80 32.53
CA THR A 746 -43.99 5.79 33.46
C THR A 746 -45.31 5.89 32.74
N ALA A 747 -46.26 5.06 33.15
CA ALA A 747 -47.65 5.11 32.70
C ALA A 747 -48.59 5.16 33.91
N SER A 748 -49.84 5.52 33.69
CA SER A 748 -50.88 5.41 34.71
C SER A 748 -51.98 4.49 34.22
N GLN A 749 -52.40 3.55 35.08
CA GLN A 749 -53.48 2.62 34.79
C GLN A 749 -54.33 2.44 36.03
N LYS A 750 -55.65 2.58 35.87
CA LYS A 750 -56.62 2.20 36.90
C LYS A 750 -56.94 0.73 36.73
N THR A 751 -56.91 -0.04 37.82
CA THR A 751 -57.45 -1.41 37.83
C THR A 751 -58.97 -1.35 37.75
N ASP A 752 -59.57 -2.37 37.14
CA ASP A 752 -61.02 -2.41 37.00
C ASP A 752 -61.69 -2.36 38.37
N ALA A 753 -62.85 -1.71 38.43
CA ALA A 753 -63.69 -1.79 39.60
C ALA A 753 -64.04 -3.27 39.80
N GLY A 754 -63.69 -3.81 40.96
CA GLY A 754 -63.91 -5.22 41.23
C GLY A 754 -65.36 -5.57 40.97
N SER A 755 -65.59 -6.68 40.29
CA SER A 755 -66.91 -7.06 39.78
C SER A 755 -67.87 -7.37 40.94
N SER A 756 -68.40 -6.31 41.57
CA SER A 756 -69.38 -6.37 42.65
C SER A 756 -70.31 -5.16 42.70
N GLY A 757 -70.39 -4.38 41.63
CA GLY A 757 -71.46 -3.40 41.44
C GLY A 757 -72.66 -4.07 40.81
N SER A 758 -73.51 -4.76 41.58
CA SER A 758 -74.83 -5.10 41.05
C SER A 758 -75.62 -3.80 40.85
N VAL A 759 -75.96 -3.45 39.63
CA VAL A 759 -76.95 -2.40 39.38
C VAL A 759 -78.29 -2.92 39.89
N ARG A 760 -79.10 -2.08 40.52
CA ARG A 760 -80.46 -2.47 40.90
C ARG A 760 -81.42 -2.08 39.78
N ALA A 761 -81.98 -3.05 39.10
CA ALA A 761 -83.04 -2.84 38.12
C ALA A 761 -84.40 -2.94 38.82
N THR A 762 -85.29 -1.97 38.56
CA THR A 762 -86.70 -2.03 38.98
C THR A 762 -87.57 -2.31 37.76
N VAL A 763 -88.58 -3.16 37.92
CA VAL A 763 -89.58 -3.42 36.87
C VAL A 763 -90.66 -2.35 36.97
N ASN A 764 -90.82 -1.52 35.93
CA ASN A 764 -91.90 -0.55 35.82
C ASN A 764 -92.86 -0.93 34.68
N CYS A 765 -94.15 -0.86 34.97
CA CYS A 765 -95.22 -1.24 34.06
C CYS A 765 -96.06 -0.01 33.71
N GLU A 766 -95.59 0.72 32.69
CA GLU A 766 -96.17 1.97 32.22
C GLU A 766 -96.68 1.85 30.77
N ASP A 767 -97.65 2.69 30.39
CA ASP A 767 -98.07 2.85 28.99
C ASP A 767 -97.02 3.62 28.17
N SER A 768 -97.22 3.72 26.85
CA SER A 768 -96.32 4.46 25.95
C SER A 768 -96.25 5.97 26.21
N ALA A 769 -97.03 6.48 27.16
CA ALA A 769 -96.99 7.85 27.65
C ALA A 769 -96.38 7.98 29.06
N GLY A 770 -95.86 6.90 29.64
CA GLY A 770 -95.19 6.88 30.96
C GLY A 770 -96.15 6.91 32.15
N ASN A 771 -97.43 6.57 31.96
CA ASN A 771 -98.38 6.45 33.06
C ASN A 771 -98.45 5.00 33.56
N PRO A 772 -98.58 4.75 34.88
CA PRO A 772 -98.74 3.39 35.40
C PRO A 772 -99.95 2.67 34.78
N ASP A 773 -99.71 1.56 34.09
CA ASP A 773 -100.78 0.70 33.53
C ASP A 773 -100.84 -0.61 34.33
N PRO A 774 -101.84 -0.76 35.22
CA PRO A 774 -101.96 -1.93 36.08
C PRO A 774 -102.25 -3.25 35.31
N ASN A 775 -102.59 -3.19 34.02
CA ASN A 775 -102.84 -4.38 33.22
C ASN A 775 -101.61 -4.87 32.44
N PHE A 776 -100.58 -4.03 32.27
CA PHE A 776 -99.46 -4.31 31.37
C PHE A 776 -98.58 -5.49 31.83
N CYS A 777 -98.40 -5.61 33.15
CA CYS A 777 -97.64 -6.70 33.79
C CYS A 777 -98.51 -7.57 34.71
N ALA A 778 -99.83 -7.61 34.49
CA ALA A 778 -100.76 -8.29 35.40
C ALA A 778 -100.47 -9.79 35.63
N THR A 779 -99.68 -10.42 34.74
CA THR A 779 -99.24 -11.83 34.87
C THR A 779 -97.76 -11.99 35.23
N GLY A 780 -97.03 -10.89 35.44
CA GLY A 780 -95.60 -10.84 35.78
C GLY A 780 -94.66 -11.12 34.59
N VAL A 781 -93.48 -10.52 34.62
CA VAL A 781 -92.39 -10.69 33.64
C VAL A 781 -91.59 -11.97 33.96
N PRO A 782 -91.35 -12.87 33.00
CA PRO A 782 -90.67 -14.14 33.26
C PRO A 782 -89.15 -14.01 33.44
N VAL A 783 -88.60 -14.82 34.34
CA VAL A 783 -87.17 -15.01 34.59
C VAL A 783 -86.80 -16.45 34.22
N TYR A 784 -85.76 -16.63 33.42
CA TYR A 784 -85.36 -17.88 32.80
C TYR A 784 -84.05 -18.43 33.39
N ASN A 785 -83.90 -19.76 33.34
CA ASN A 785 -82.65 -20.45 33.70
C ASN A 785 -81.59 -20.47 32.59
N ALA A 786 -81.94 -20.03 31.39
CA ALA A 786 -81.05 -19.90 30.25
C ALA A 786 -81.10 -18.46 29.73
N SER A 787 -80.10 -18.06 28.96
CA SER A 787 -79.95 -16.70 28.44
C SER A 787 -80.90 -16.37 27.28
N ASN A 788 -81.78 -17.30 26.88
CA ASN A 788 -82.74 -17.13 25.80
C ASN A 788 -84.17 -17.46 26.26
N ASP A 789 -85.17 -16.98 25.51
CA ASP A 789 -86.61 -17.19 25.80
C ASP A 789 -87.06 -18.67 25.66
N ASN A 790 -86.16 -19.58 25.32
CA ASN A 790 -86.41 -21.02 25.25
C ASN A 790 -86.11 -21.77 26.57
N GLY A 791 -85.62 -21.06 27.60
CA GLY A 791 -85.45 -21.63 28.95
C GLY A 791 -86.77 -21.93 29.66
N SER A 792 -86.71 -22.70 30.75
CA SER A 792 -87.89 -22.84 31.63
C SER A 792 -88.00 -21.61 32.53
N VAL A 793 -89.21 -21.04 32.64
CA VAL A 793 -89.48 -19.94 33.57
C VAL A 793 -89.28 -20.43 35.01
N VAL A 794 -88.35 -19.80 35.72
CA VAL A 794 -87.99 -20.13 37.11
C VAL A 794 -88.80 -19.29 38.09
N ARG A 795 -89.05 -18.02 37.76
CA ARG A 795 -89.91 -17.12 38.53
C ARG A 795 -90.50 -16.03 37.65
N ARG A 796 -91.51 -15.33 38.16
CA ARG A 796 -92.06 -14.12 37.53
C ARG A 796 -91.93 -12.94 38.48
N VAL A 797 -91.61 -11.77 37.94
CA VAL A 797 -91.41 -10.51 38.66
C VAL A 797 -92.50 -9.51 38.29
N HIS A 798 -92.89 -8.65 39.23
CA HIS A 798 -94.03 -7.73 39.09
C HIS A 798 -93.59 -6.28 39.19
N ASP A 799 -94.52 -5.36 38.85
CA ASP A 799 -94.31 -3.91 38.94
C ASP A 799 -93.80 -3.49 40.34
N GLY A 800 -92.74 -2.69 40.36
CA GLY A 800 -92.05 -2.22 41.57
C GLY A 800 -91.00 -3.19 42.16
N ASP A 801 -90.85 -4.41 41.65
CA ASP A 801 -89.80 -5.32 42.12
C ASP A 801 -88.41 -4.83 41.72
N THR A 802 -87.46 -4.83 42.66
CA THR A 802 -86.07 -4.41 42.43
C THR A 802 -85.07 -5.57 42.60
N PHE A 803 -84.13 -5.73 41.67
CA PHE A 803 -83.14 -6.82 41.70
C PHE A 803 -81.71 -6.39 41.36
N PRO A 804 -80.70 -7.03 41.97
CA PRO A 804 -79.30 -6.89 41.55
C PRO A 804 -79.05 -7.59 40.21
N VAL A 805 -78.54 -6.85 39.23
CA VAL A 805 -78.22 -7.35 37.88
C VAL A 805 -76.75 -7.10 37.52
N VAL A 806 -76.24 -7.91 36.59
CA VAL A 806 -74.93 -7.79 35.95
C VAL A 806 -75.15 -7.86 34.43
N CYS A 807 -74.58 -6.94 33.67
CA CYS A 807 -74.65 -6.97 32.21
C CYS A 807 -73.66 -8.02 31.64
N LYS A 808 -73.88 -8.50 30.41
CA LYS A 808 -72.85 -9.23 29.64
C LYS A 808 -73.08 -9.08 28.14
N VAL A 809 -72.11 -8.54 27.40
CA VAL A 809 -72.11 -8.55 25.93
C VAL A 809 -70.77 -9.06 25.39
N HIS A 810 -70.78 -10.26 24.80
CA HIS A 810 -70.13 -10.63 23.53
C HIS A 810 -70.20 -12.14 23.29
N GLY A 811 -70.83 -12.55 22.18
CA GLY A 811 -70.92 -13.93 21.69
C GLY A 811 -72.25 -14.19 20.98
N GLU A 812 -72.18 -14.49 19.69
CA GLU A 812 -73.27 -14.50 18.71
C GLU A 812 -74.61 -15.16 19.18
N ASN A 813 -75.72 -14.47 18.86
CA ASN A 813 -77.14 -14.89 18.95
C ASN A 813 -77.84 -14.81 20.31
N GLN A 814 -78.05 -13.61 20.84
CA GLN A 814 -78.98 -13.37 21.96
C GLN A 814 -79.89 -12.17 21.65
N ASN A 815 -80.79 -12.28 20.67
CA ASN A 815 -81.78 -11.23 20.41
C ASN A 815 -82.92 -11.33 21.42
N ALA A 816 -83.13 -10.29 22.23
CA ALA A 816 -84.42 -10.05 22.86
C ALA A 816 -85.34 -9.39 21.82
N GLY A 817 -86.56 -9.90 21.64
CA GLY A 817 -87.52 -9.29 20.73
C GLY A 817 -88.06 -7.96 21.29
N PRO A 818 -88.52 -7.01 20.45
CA PRO A 818 -89.30 -5.85 20.88
C PRO A 818 -90.79 -6.17 20.99
N TYR A 819 -91.54 -5.37 21.74
CA TYR A 819 -93.00 -5.39 21.77
C TYR A 819 -93.45 -3.94 21.59
N HIS A 820 -94.01 -3.71 20.40
CA HIS A 820 -94.69 -2.52 19.85
C HIS A 820 -93.93 -1.29 19.38
N ASP A 821 -92.67 -1.02 19.76
CA ASP A 821 -92.10 0.31 19.45
C ASP A 821 -90.81 0.32 18.59
N ASN A 822 -90.43 -0.80 17.97
CA ASN A 822 -89.33 -0.89 16.96
C ASN A 822 -87.99 -0.22 17.35
N LYS A 823 -87.65 -0.16 18.64
CA LYS A 823 -86.29 0.14 19.09
C LYS A 823 -85.57 -1.19 19.32
N GLU A 824 -84.64 -1.52 18.43
CA GLU A 824 -83.76 -2.69 18.56
C GLU A 824 -82.83 -2.49 19.77
N GLY A 825 -82.64 -3.54 20.58
CA GLY A 825 -81.71 -3.52 21.71
C GLY A 825 -81.14 -4.92 21.98
N ASP A 826 -79.82 -5.00 22.12
CA ASP A 826 -79.05 -6.26 22.23
C ASP A 826 -78.77 -6.67 23.69
N HIS A 827 -79.63 -6.28 24.64
CA HIS A 827 -79.29 -6.35 26.06
C HIS A 827 -80.17 -7.34 26.85
N TRP A 828 -79.53 -8.34 27.46
CA TRP A 828 -80.12 -9.23 28.47
C TRP A 828 -79.52 -8.94 29.85
N LEU A 829 -80.35 -8.98 30.89
CA LEU A 829 -79.91 -8.78 32.27
C LEU A 829 -79.75 -10.12 32.97
N LYS A 830 -78.54 -10.39 33.49
CA LYS A 830 -78.27 -11.54 34.34
C LYS A 830 -78.39 -11.14 35.80
N LEU A 831 -79.27 -11.78 36.54
CA LEU A 831 -79.32 -11.69 37.99
C LEU A 831 -78.02 -12.22 38.60
N THR A 832 -77.61 -11.66 39.73
CA THR A 832 -76.42 -12.13 40.46
C THR A 832 -76.53 -13.59 40.91
N ASP A 833 -77.73 -14.15 40.95
CA ASP A 833 -78.00 -15.57 41.28
C ASP A 833 -77.83 -16.52 40.07
N GLY A 834 -77.55 -16.01 38.88
CA GLY A 834 -77.29 -16.81 37.68
C GLY A 834 -78.38 -16.79 36.62
N HIS A 835 -79.59 -16.31 36.93
CA HIS A 835 -80.77 -16.38 36.05
C HIS A 835 -80.94 -15.14 35.19
N TRP A 836 -81.76 -15.22 34.14
CA TRP A 836 -81.88 -14.18 33.10
C TRP A 836 -83.29 -13.61 33.02
N ILE A 837 -83.41 -12.32 32.74
CA ILE A 837 -84.70 -11.64 32.55
C ILE A 837 -84.76 -11.13 31.12
N SER A 838 -85.83 -11.48 30.40
CA SER A 838 -86.20 -10.80 29.16
C SER A 838 -87.26 -9.75 29.45
N TRP A 839 -87.21 -8.63 28.72
CA TRP A 839 -88.26 -7.60 28.71
C TRP A 839 -88.36 -6.72 29.96
N VAL A 840 -87.36 -5.88 30.22
CA VAL A 840 -87.42 -4.87 31.30
C VAL A 840 -87.09 -3.48 30.75
N TRP A 841 -87.91 -2.50 31.11
CA TRP A 841 -87.58 -1.07 30.98
C TRP A 841 -86.73 -0.65 32.17
N LEU A 842 -85.52 -0.18 31.90
CA LEU A 842 -84.63 0.31 32.95
C LEU A 842 -84.86 1.81 33.15
N HIS A 843 -85.46 2.18 34.27
CA HIS A 843 -85.46 3.55 34.75
C HIS A 843 -84.24 3.76 35.64
N PHE A 844 -83.26 4.54 35.19
CA PHE A 844 -82.10 4.91 35.98
C PHE A 844 -82.37 6.26 36.65
N ASP A 845 -82.17 6.38 37.96
CA ASP A 845 -82.51 7.59 38.72
C ASP A 845 -81.30 8.51 38.90
N ASN A 846 -81.48 9.82 38.65
CA ASN A 846 -80.57 10.93 38.98
C ASN A 846 -79.06 10.70 38.74
N GLY A 847 -78.65 10.79 37.47
CA GLY A 847 -77.25 11.00 37.06
C GLY A 847 -76.57 9.83 36.38
N ASP A 848 -77.28 8.74 36.15
CA ASP A 848 -76.75 7.54 35.52
C ASP A 848 -76.85 7.62 33.99
N ASP A 849 -75.71 7.49 33.32
CA ASP A 849 -75.58 7.38 31.88
C ASP A 849 -75.67 5.90 31.47
N VAL A 850 -76.65 5.56 30.64
CA VAL A 850 -76.86 4.18 30.16
C VAL A 850 -75.77 3.75 29.19
N GLU A 851 -75.07 4.72 28.55
CA GLU A 851 -73.87 4.46 27.73
C GLU A 851 -72.62 4.18 28.60
N ALA A 852 -72.69 4.38 29.93
CA ALA A 852 -71.62 4.04 30.87
C ALA A 852 -71.76 2.66 31.50
N ILE A 853 -72.77 1.85 31.14
CA ILE A 853 -72.75 0.42 31.45
C ILE A 853 -71.70 -0.18 30.52
N PRO A 854 -70.52 -0.58 31.02
CA PRO A 854 -69.47 -1.06 30.13
C PRO A 854 -69.98 -2.27 29.36
N ASP A 855 -69.67 -2.32 28.06
CA ASP A 855 -69.46 -3.62 27.41
C ASP A 855 -68.52 -4.39 28.33
N CYS A 856 -69.00 -5.52 28.83
CA CYS A 856 -68.46 -6.13 30.03
C CYS A 856 -67.01 -6.56 29.95
#